data_AF-A0A0K2GA70-F1
#
_entry.id   AF-A0A0K2GA70-F1
#
_cell.length_a   1.000
_cell.length_b   1.000
_cell.length_c   1.000
_cell.angle_alpha   90.00
_cell.angle_beta   90.00
_cell.angle_gamma   90.00
#
_symmetry.space_group_name_H-M   'P 1'
#
loop_
_entity.id
_entity.type
_entity.pdbx_description
1 polymer ?
#
loop_
_entity_poly.entity_id
_entity_poly.type
_entity_poly.pdbx_seq_one_letter_code
_entity_poly.pdbx_strand_id
1 'polypeptide(L)'
;MKFDRLKTLLSSLDPRLYQIASLSALILYGLAFLHFDISLWQIVVTLSAALLTQYASTRYFQVPTFDPKSALISGLSLCLLLRTNDLAVAALAAVIAIGSKFVLRWNGKHLFNPTNLALVAILAGSLGWISPGQWGQVAWFGFLIACLGSLVVTRAARADVTFAFLIFYLGLLLARALWLGDPLTIPLHQIESGALLIFAFFMISDPKTTPDSRAGRIVFALCVTVTALYMQFGLFRPNGPLWGLIACSPFVPLLDRLVPGSRYEWSRPSGGPISVRTPDAIPVSVVVPSPKEVLMTRSLVLVLTFLTGLLAWSGSASAFCGFYVAKADTKLFNKASEVAIVRHDDKTVITMANDFKGDVKEFAMVVPVPTVLEKDQIHIGDAAVLRHLADYSAPRLVEYFDQNPCLRYQFEEQKLGALQDRLPASAAARERGKALGVTIEAQYTVGEYDILILSAKESAGLETWLTENGYRIPTGASSVLKSYLKQGMKFFVAKVNLGEQAKLGLTHLRPLQIVFESPKFMLPIRLGTVNADGAQELFIYFLTKQGRVETTNYRTVRLPEAQEIPLYVKDQFGDFYRDLFTQQVKRESERGVFLEYAWDMTWCDPCAANPLSTEELRSLGVFWQEPAGRIGKGLPMAHNVFLTRLHVRYDQAHFPEDLLFQETTDRSNFQARYILRHPWTGQDECPAAIAYRQQLRERYEKEAQTLAHLTGWNIDDIRKRMHLTALPVAEEKKWYQRLWAD
;
A
#
# COMPACT_ATOMS: atom_id res chain seq x y z
N MET A 1 9.39 26.85 -50.55
CA MET A 1 10.68 27.40 -50.07
C MET A 1 10.87 27.36 -48.55
N LYS A 2 10.09 28.06 -47.70
CA LYS A 2 10.34 28.02 -46.23
C LYS A 2 10.14 26.62 -45.60
N PHE A 3 9.05 25.92 -45.95
CA PHE A 3 8.74 24.60 -45.37
C PHE A 3 9.78 23.52 -45.67
N ASP A 4 10.25 23.41 -46.92
CA ASP A 4 11.21 22.35 -47.31
C ASP A 4 12.61 22.56 -46.71
N ARG A 5 13.02 23.81 -46.47
CA ARG A 5 14.23 24.12 -45.69
C ARG A 5 14.11 23.69 -44.24
N LEU A 6 12.94 23.91 -43.60
CA LEU A 6 12.68 23.42 -42.24
C LEU A 6 12.67 21.88 -42.21
N LYS A 7 12.08 21.25 -43.23
CA LYS A 7 11.99 19.79 -43.40
C LYS A 7 13.36 19.13 -43.60
N THR A 8 14.26 19.77 -44.36
CA THR A 8 15.65 19.30 -44.52
C THR A 8 16.49 19.51 -43.26
N LEU A 9 16.38 20.67 -42.59
CA LEU A 9 17.01 20.91 -41.28
C LEU A 9 16.60 19.88 -40.23
N LEU A 10 15.29 19.61 -40.08
CA LEU A 10 14.80 18.61 -39.13
C LEU A 10 15.27 17.19 -39.48
N SER A 11 15.46 16.87 -40.77
CA SER A 11 15.96 15.57 -41.21
C SER A 11 17.48 15.36 -41.05
N SER A 12 18.25 16.41 -40.72
CA SER A 12 19.72 16.32 -40.56
C SER A 12 20.20 16.23 -39.11
N LEU A 13 19.31 16.39 -38.13
CA LEU A 13 19.64 16.31 -36.71
C LEU A 13 19.76 14.86 -36.23
N ASP A 14 20.68 14.58 -35.30
CA ASP A 14 20.83 13.24 -34.70
C ASP A 14 19.53 12.90 -33.93
N PRO A 15 18.84 11.79 -34.28
CA PRO A 15 17.54 11.42 -33.70
C PRO A 15 17.55 11.33 -32.16
N ARG A 16 18.72 11.07 -31.57
CA ARG A 16 18.92 10.96 -30.12
C ARG A 16 18.82 12.31 -29.40
N LEU A 17 18.97 13.43 -30.10
CA LEU A 17 18.75 14.76 -29.53
C LEU A 17 17.27 14.98 -29.19
N TYR A 18 16.35 14.49 -30.02
CA TYR A 18 14.91 14.52 -29.73
C TYR A 18 14.59 13.66 -28.49
N GLN A 19 15.18 12.46 -28.41
CA GLN A 19 15.02 11.58 -27.24
C GLN A 19 15.52 12.25 -25.94
N ILE A 20 16.69 12.88 -25.97
CA ILE A 20 17.23 13.63 -24.82
C ILE A 20 16.30 14.79 -24.46
N ALA A 21 15.79 15.55 -25.43
CA ALA A 21 14.86 16.65 -25.19
C ALA A 21 13.54 16.18 -24.55
N SER A 22 12.90 15.14 -25.08
CA SER A 22 11.65 14.59 -24.53
C SER A 22 11.83 14.05 -23.11
N LEU A 23 12.89 13.27 -22.84
CA LEU A 23 13.16 12.73 -21.51
C LEU A 23 13.52 13.84 -20.51
N SER A 24 14.26 14.87 -20.94
CA SER A 24 14.62 16.00 -20.07
C SER A 24 13.42 16.89 -19.74
N ALA A 25 12.59 17.24 -20.74
CA ALA A 25 11.38 18.02 -20.55
C ALA A 25 10.38 17.31 -19.62
N LEU A 26 10.29 15.98 -19.73
CA LEU A 26 9.49 15.13 -18.85
C LEU A 26 10.02 15.08 -17.41
N ILE A 27 11.34 15.01 -17.18
CA ILE A 27 11.91 15.14 -15.82
C ILE A 27 11.60 16.52 -15.24
N LEU A 28 11.80 17.58 -16.01
CA LEU A 28 11.54 18.96 -15.57
C LEU A 28 10.05 19.16 -15.22
N TYR A 29 9.13 18.67 -16.05
CA TYR A 29 7.70 18.68 -15.77
C TYR A 29 7.34 17.84 -14.54
N GLY A 30 7.94 16.65 -14.42
CA GLY A 30 7.78 15.75 -13.28
C GLY A 30 8.18 16.38 -11.95
N LEU A 31 9.33 17.07 -11.91
CA LEU A 31 9.79 17.81 -10.73
C LEU A 31 8.89 19.03 -10.42
N ALA A 32 8.58 19.84 -11.44
CA ALA A 32 7.92 21.13 -11.24
C ALA A 32 6.40 21.04 -10.98
N PHE A 33 5.70 20.10 -11.61
CA PHE A 33 4.23 20.04 -11.61
C PHE A 33 3.64 18.74 -11.05
N LEU A 34 4.37 17.61 -11.14
CA LEU A 34 3.90 16.30 -10.64
C LEU A 34 4.55 15.91 -9.31
N HIS A 35 5.48 16.73 -8.81
CA HIS A 35 6.28 16.49 -7.61
C HIS A 35 6.85 15.06 -7.54
N PHE A 36 7.49 14.62 -8.64
CA PHE A 36 8.22 13.36 -8.71
C PHE A 36 9.17 13.22 -7.51
N ASP A 37 8.98 12.16 -6.74
CA ASP A 37 9.81 11.80 -5.59
C ASP A 37 11.19 11.30 -6.06
N ILE A 38 12.04 12.22 -6.50
CA ILE A 38 13.44 11.96 -6.86
C ILE A 38 14.27 13.19 -6.52
N SER A 39 15.33 12.99 -5.73
CA SER A 39 16.20 14.09 -5.34
C SER A 39 17.04 14.61 -6.52
N LEU A 40 17.30 15.92 -6.55
CA LEU A 40 18.25 16.52 -7.49
C LEU A 40 19.62 15.86 -7.41
N TRP A 41 20.04 15.42 -6.21
CA TRP A 41 21.26 14.64 -6.01
C TRP A 41 21.22 13.28 -6.72
N GLN A 42 20.13 12.53 -6.65
CA GLN A 42 19.99 11.27 -7.40
C GLN A 42 20.13 11.54 -8.91
N ILE A 43 19.54 12.61 -9.43
CA ILE A 43 19.64 13.00 -10.85
C ILE A 43 21.09 13.35 -11.23
N VAL A 44 21.73 14.25 -10.48
CA VAL A 44 23.11 14.69 -10.72
C VAL A 44 24.09 13.52 -10.63
N VAL A 45 23.95 12.65 -9.63
CA VAL A 45 24.81 11.47 -9.45
C VAL A 45 24.59 10.45 -10.57
N THR A 46 23.34 10.15 -10.94
CA THR A 46 23.01 9.20 -12.03
C THR A 46 23.58 9.68 -13.36
N LEU A 47 23.38 10.97 -13.72
CA LEU A 47 23.89 11.54 -14.97
C LEU A 47 25.42 11.66 -14.98
N SER A 48 26.02 12.10 -13.88
CA SER A 48 27.48 12.21 -13.76
C SER A 48 28.15 10.84 -13.82
N ALA A 49 27.64 9.85 -13.08
CA ALA A 49 28.15 8.48 -13.11
C ALA A 49 27.99 7.86 -14.51
N ALA A 50 26.88 8.10 -15.21
CA ALA A 50 26.69 7.63 -16.59
C ALA A 50 27.72 8.25 -17.56
N LEU A 51 27.95 9.57 -17.48
CA LEU A 51 28.92 10.28 -18.33
C LEU A 51 30.37 9.91 -18.01
N LEU A 52 30.73 9.80 -16.73
CA LEU A 52 32.05 9.38 -16.29
C LEU A 52 32.33 7.92 -16.69
N THR A 53 31.37 7.01 -16.50
CA THR A 53 31.50 5.61 -16.95
C THR A 53 31.64 5.52 -18.47
N GLN A 54 30.91 6.34 -19.23
CA GLN A 54 31.02 6.44 -20.69
C GLN A 54 32.42 6.92 -21.10
N TYR A 55 32.95 7.94 -20.43
CA TYR A 55 34.28 8.50 -20.73
C TYR A 55 35.39 7.50 -20.39
N ALA A 56 35.38 6.95 -19.17
CA ALA A 56 36.34 5.95 -18.71
C ALA A 56 36.32 4.70 -19.60
N SER A 57 35.13 4.20 -19.95
CA SER A 57 34.99 3.02 -20.83
C SER A 57 35.39 3.32 -22.28
N THR A 58 35.09 4.51 -22.82
CA THR A 58 35.61 4.95 -24.13
C THR A 58 37.15 4.94 -24.15
N ARG A 59 37.81 5.40 -23.07
CA ARG A 59 39.29 5.36 -22.96
C ARG A 59 39.82 3.95 -22.77
N TYR A 60 39.26 3.17 -21.85
CA TYR A 60 39.73 1.81 -21.52
C TYR A 60 39.59 0.84 -22.70
N PHE A 61 38.44 0.85 -23.39
CA PHE A 61 38.19 0.03 -24.58
C PHE A 61 38.69 0.69 -25.89
N GLN A 62 39.52 1.73 -25.80
CA GLN A 62 40.17 2.41 -26.94
C GLN A 62 39.21 2.79 -28.08
N VAL A 63 37.99 3.22 -27.73
CA VAL A 63 36.96 3.61 -28.70
C VAL A 63 37.32 4.99 -29.27
N PRO A 64 37.36 5.17 -30.61
CA PRO A 64 37.99 6.36 -31.22
C PRO A 64 37.26 7.69 -30.97
N THR A 65 36.01 7.67 -30.51
CA THR A 65 35.25 8.87 -30.14
C THR A 65 34.42 8.67 -28.87
N PHE A 66 34.27 9.74 -28.09
CA PHE A 66 33.34 9.82 -26.97
C PHE A 66 31.97 10.28 -27.47
N ASP A 67 30.92 9.49 -27.26
CA ASP A 67 29.54 9.84 -27.58
C ASP A 67 28.69 9.93 -26.29
N PRO A 68 28.44 11.13 -25.74
CA PRO A 68 27.65 11.29 -24.52
C PRO A 68 26.16 11.00 -24.75
N LYS A 69 25.64 11.06 -25.98
CA LYS A 69 24.19 11.00 -26.24
C LYS A 69 23.56 9.69 -25.78
N SER A 70 24.25 8.57 -26.01
CA SER A 70 23.83 7.25 -25.51
C SER A 70 23.84 7.18 -23.98
N ALA A 71 24.78 7.84 -23.31
CA ALA A 71 24.87 7.85 -21.86
C ALA A 71 23.78 8.74 -21.22
N LEU A 72 23.53 9.91 -21.79
CA LEU A 72 22.44 10.81 -21.39
C LEU A 72 21.08 10.12 -21.50
N ILE A 73 20.75 9.46 -22.62
CA ILE A 73 19.47 8.75 -22.76
C ILE A 73 19.29 7.69 -21.67
N SER A 74 20.33 6.87 -21.40
CA SER A 74 20.27 5.85 -20.35
C SER A 74 20.11 6.46 -18.96
N GLY A 75 20.90 7.49 -18.63
CA GLY A 75 20.85 8.18 -17.34
C GLY A 75 19.52 8.89 -17.09
N LEU A 76 18.98 9.63 -18.07
CA LEU A 76 17.67 10.26 -17.99
C LEU A 76 16.55 9.22 -17.82
N SER A 77 16.64 8.08 -18.50
CA SER A 77 15.70 6.96 -18.34
C SER A 77 15.78 6.32 -16.95
N LEU A 78 16.98 6.22 -16.36
CA LEU A 78 17.15 5.81 -14.96
C LEU A 78 16.53 6.83 -14.00
N CYS A 79 16.74 8.13 -14.18
CA CYS A 79 16.13 9.17 -13.34
C CYS A 79 14.58 9.12 -13.37
N LEU A 80 13.99 8.86 -14.55
CA LEU A 80 12.54 8.77 -14.69
C LEU A 80 11.94 7.56 -13.95
N LEU A 81 12.64 6.41 -13.99
CA LEU A 81 12.11 5.13 -13.51
C LEU A 81 12.57 4.72 -12.11
N LEU A 82 13.88 4.82 -11.83
CA LEU A 82 14.49 4.31 -10.61
C LEU A 82 14.24 5.22 -9.41
N ARG A 83 13.92 4.60 -8.28
CA ARG A 83 13.81 5.24 -6.96
C ARG A 83 14.69 4.48 -5.98
N THR A 84 15.55 5.21 -5.27
CA THR A 84 16.38 4.68 -4.18
C THR A 84 16.85 5.83 -3.31
N ASN A 85 16.98 5.58 -2.01
CA ASN A 85 17.44 6.58 -1.05
C ASN A 85 18.98 6.64 -0.96
N ASP A 86 19.69 5.73 -1.63
CA ASP A 86 21.15 5.67 -1.64
C ASP A 86 21.73 6.17 -2.98
N LEU A 87 22.53 7.22 -2.91
CA LEU A 87 23.24 7.79 -4.05
C LEU A 87 24.30 6.83 -4.62
N ALA A 88 24.88 5.94 -3.80
CA ALA A 88 25.78 4.89 -4.27
C ALA A 88 25.04 3.84 -5.11
N VAL A 89 23.80 3.49 -4.77
CA VAL A 89 22.93 2.62 -5.59
C VAL A 89 22.55 3.32 -6.91
N ALA A 90 22.24 4.62 -6.89
CA ALA A 90 21.97 5.39 -8.10
C ALA A 90 23.19 5.47 -9.04
N ALA A 91 24.39 5.69 -8.47
CA ALA A 91 25.65 5.63 -9.21
C ALA A 91 25.92 4.22 -9.76
N LEU A 92 25.71 3.16 -8.96
CA LEU A 92 25.87 1.77 -9.34
C LEU A 92 24.94 1.39 -10.51
N ALA A 93 23.67 1.84 -10.48
CA ALA A 93 22.74 1.65 -11.58
C ALA A 93 23.26 2.27 -12.90
N ALA A 94 23.79 3.50 -12.83
CA ALA A 94 24.40 4.16 -13.97
C ALA A 94 25.68 3.46 -14.46
N VAL A 95 26.52 2.96 -13.55
CA VAL A 95 27.73 2.19 -13.87
C VAL A 95 27.38 0.85 -14.54
N ILE A 96 26.40 0.11 -14.02
CA ILE A 96 25.90 -1.14 -14.62
C ILE A 96 25.34 -0.87 -16.01
N ALA A 97 24.49 0.16 -16.15
CA ALA A 97 23.88 0.50 -17.44
C ALA A 97 24.96 0.81 -18.49
N ILE A 98 25.86 1.74 -18.19
CA ILE A 98 26.83 2.20 -19.18
C ILE A 98 27.95 1.18 -19.39
N GLY A 99 28.46 0.53 -18.34
CA GLY A 99 29.52 -0.47 -18.44
C GLY A 99 29.09 -1.75 -19.18
N SER A 100 27.86 -2.23 -18.95
CA SER A 100 27.34 -3.43 -19.62
C SER A 100 27.37 -3.31 -21.14
N LYS A 101 27.13 -2.12 -21.71
CA LYS A 101 27.14 -1.90 -23.16
C LYS A 101 28.55 -1.92 -23.78
N PHE A 102 29.61 -1.94 -22.97
CA PHE A 102 30.98 -2.20 -23.42
C PHE A 102 31.38 -3.67 -23.23
N VAL A 103 31.06 -4.25 -22.06
CA VAL A 103 31.48 -5.60 -21.66
C VAL A 103 30.60 -6.69 -22.30
N LEU A 104 29.27 -6.55 -22.25
CA LEU A 104 28.32 -7.57 -22.68
C LEU A 104 27.93 -7.34 -24.15
N ARG A 105 28.83 -7.76 -25.05
CA ARG A 105 28.67 -7.61 -26.50
C ARG A 105 28.68 -8.95 -27.25
N TRP A 106 27.91 -9.02 -28.32
CA TRP A 106 27.94 -10.14 -29.28
C TRP A 106 27.99 -9.59 -30.71
N ASN A 107 28.97 -10.00 -31.52
CA ASN A 107 29.21 -9.48 -32.88
C ASN A 107 29.21 -7.93 -33.00
N GLY A 108 29.52 -7.22 -31.91
CA GLY A 108 29.46 -5.75 -31.83
C GLY A 108 28.06 -5.13 -31.66
N LYS A 109 27.03 -5.94 -31.37
CA LYS A 109 25.78 -5.49 -30.73
C LYS A 109 25.95 -5.50 -29.20
N HIS A 110 25.09 -4.78 -28.48
CA HIS A 110 24.96 -4.95 -27.03
C HIS A 110 24.03 -6.15 -26.77
N LEU A 111 24.32 -7.01 -25.80
CA LEU A 111 23.49 -8.18 -25.52
C LEU A 111 22.18 -7.81 -24.79
N PHE A 112 22.24 -6.80 -23.91
CA PHE A 112 21.11 -6.30 -23.12
C PHE A 112 20.92 -4.80 -23.36
N ASN A 113 19.68 -4.32 -23.18
CA ASN A 113 19.42 -2.89 -23.11
C ASN A 113 20.09 -2.29 -21.84
N PRO A 114 20.93 -1.24 -21.97
CA PRO A 114 21.67 -0.65 -20.85
C PRO A 114 20.81 -0.30 -19.64
N THR A 115 19.77 0.50 -19.84
CA THR A 115 18.87 0.96 -18.78
C THR A 115 18.12 -0.21 -18.16
N ASN A 116 17.60 -1.12 -18.98
CA ASN A 116 16.82 -2.26 -18.52
C ASN A 116 17.64 -3.21 -17.64
N LEU A 117 18.90 -3.48 -18.00
CA LEU A 117 19.77 -4.38 -17.23
C LEU A 117 20.08 -3.79 -15.85
N ALA A 118 20.34 -2.48 -15.77
CA ALA A 118 20.54 -1.80 -14.49
C ALA A 118 19.27 -1.85 -13.63
N LEU A 119 18.10 -1.52 -14.18
CA LEU A 119 16.84 -1.57 -13.44
C LEU A 119 16.56 -2.99 -12.90
N VAL A 120 16.72 -4.01 -13.73
CA VAL A 120 16.48 -5.41 -13.31
C VAL A 120 17.52 -5.88 -12.28
N ALA A 121 18.80 -5.51 -12.40
CA ALA A 121 19.82 -5.84 -11.40
C ALA A 121 19.54 -5.19 -10.04
N ILE A 122 19.13 -3.92 -10.04
CA ILE A 122 18.84 -3.13 -8.83
C ILE A 122 17.55 -3.62 -8.14
N LEU A 123 16.52 -3.98 -8.93
CA LEU A 123 15.30 -4.65 -8.45
C LEU A 123 15.59 -6.05 -7.88
N ALA A 124 16.42 -6.85 -8.56
CA ALA A 124 16.78 -8.20 -8.10
C ALA A 124 17.57 -8.19 -6.78
N GLY A 125 18.43 -7.18 -6.58
CA GLY A 125 19.12 -6.95 -5.31
C GLY A 125 18.29 -6.24 -4.24
N SER A 126 17.03 -5.89 -4.50
CA SER A 126 16.16 -5.07 -3.62
C SER A 126 16.75 -3.70 -3.20
N LEU A 127 17.70 -3.16 -3.98
CA LEU A 127 18.41 -1.91 -3.67
C LEU A 127 17.61 -0.64 -4.07
N GLY A 128 16.55 -0.81 -4.85
CA GLY A 128 15.67 0.26 -5.30
C GLY A 128 14.40 -0.27 -5.94
N TRP A 129 13.45 0.62 -6.19
CA TRP A 129 12.15 0.30 -6.80
C TRP A 129 11.90 1.16 -8.04
N ILE A 130 10.78 0.91 -8.72
CA ILE A 130 10.33 1.70 -9.87
C ILE A 130 9.01 2.39 -9.52
N SER A 131 8.85 3.63 -9.98
CA SER A 131 7.61 4.41 -9.84
C SER A 131 6.71 4.25 -11.08
N PRO A 132 5.61 3.45 -11.03
CA PRO A 132 4.84 3.14 -12.23
C PRO A 132 3.78 4.19 -12.59
N GLY A 133 3.40 5.05 -11.62
CA GLY A 133 2.14 5.81 -11.63
C GLY A 133 2.19 7.30 -11.23
N GLN A 134 3.35 7.86 -10.86
CA GLN A 134 3.54 9.32 -10.56
C GLN A 134 3.17 10.30 -11.70
N TRP A 135 2.68 9.80 -12.84
CA TRP A 135 2.68 10.48 -14.13
C TRP A 135 1.39 11.28 -14.39
N GLY A 136 0.24 10.78 -13.93
CA GLY A 136 -1.08 11.33 -14.26
C GLY A 136 -1.44 11.21 -15.75
N GLN A 137 -2.73 11.19 -16.06
CA GLN A 137 -3.21 10.97 -17.44
C GLN A 137 -2.74 12.06 -18.41
N VAL A 138 -2.65 13.32 -17.96
CA VAL A 138 -2.21 14.46 -18.79
C VAL A 138 -0.76 14.30 -19.23
N ALA A 139 0.16 13.98 -18.32
CA ALA A 139 1.58 13.85 -18.68
C ALA A 139 1.88 12.52 -19.37
N TRP A 140 1.15 11.45 -19.04
CA TRP A 140 1.20 10.20 -19.81
C TRP A 140 0.80 10.45 -21.27
N PHE A 141 -0.30 11.15 -21.52
CA PHE A 141 -0.77 11.46 -22.87
C PHE A 141 0.18 12.41 -23.62
N GLY A 142 0.67 13.45 -22.94
CA GLY A 142 1.70 14.35 -23.49
C GLY A 142 3.01 13.61 -23.84
N PHE A 143 3.45 12.68 -22.99
CA PHE A 143 4.63 11.86 -23.26
C PHE A 143 4.39 10.82 -24.36
N LEU A 144 3.19 10.23 -24.47
CA LEU A 144 2.80 9.38 -25.60
C LEU A 144 2.88 10.16 -26.92
N ILE A 145 2.38 11.40 -26.97
CA ILE A 145 2.51 12.29 -28.14
C ILE A 145 3.98 12.57 -28.45
N ALA A 146 4.82 12.84 -27.44
CA ALA A 146 6.27 13.01 -27.64
C ALA A 146 6.94 11.71 -28.15
N CYS A 147 6.55 10.54 -27.66
CA CYS A 147 7.07 9.24 -28.10
C CYS A 147 6.71 8.95 -29.57
N LEU A 148 5.46 9.18 -29.96
CA LEU A 148 4.99 9.05 -31.35
C LEU A 148 5.63 10.11 -32.25
N GLY A 149 5.77 11.35 -31.77
CA GLY A 149 6.51 12.43 -32.42
C GLY A 149 7.97 12.05 -32.69
N SER A 150 8.65 11.46 -31.71
CA SER A 150 9.99 10.89 -31.89
C SER A 150 9.99 9.85 -33.00
N LEU A 151 9.11 8.84 -32.93
CA LEU A 151 9.06 7.75 -33.91
C LEU A 151 8.90 8.27 -35.36
N VAL A 152 8.05 9.29 -35.56
CA VAL A 152 7.82 9.96 -36.84
C VAL A 152 9.03 10.79 -37.29
N VAL A 153 9.55 11.67 -36.42
CA VAL A 153 10.71 12.53 -36.73
C VAL A 153 11.95 11.70 -37.05
N THR A 154 12.20 10.64 -36.29
CA THR A 154 13.38 9.78 -36.47
C THR A 154 13.21 8.72 -37.56
N ARG A 155 12.05 8.66 -38.24
CA ARG A 155 11.67 7.63 -39.25
C ARG A 155 12.08 6.21 -38.81
N ALA A 156 11.77 5.84 -37.57
CA ALA A 156 12.49 4.79 -36.86
C ALA A 156 12.44 3.42 -37.59
N ALA A 157 13.60 2.91 -38.04
CA ALA A 157 13.77 1.58 -38.63
C ALA A 157 13.58 0.40 -37.64
N ARG A 158 12.95 0.69 -36.49
CA ARG A 158 12.58 -0.20 -35.39
C ARG A 158 11.17 0.10 -34.85
N ALA A 159 10.37 0.92 -35.54
CA ALA A 159 8.96 1.12 -35.21
C ALA A 159 8.15 -0.19 -35.22
N ASP A 160 8.58 -1.16 -36.04
CA ASP A 160 7.95 -2.48 -36.15
C ASP A 160 8.03 -3.32 -34.87
N VAL A 161 9.14 -3.30 -34.12
CA VAL A 161 9.21 -3.99 -32.81
C VAL A 161 8.38 -3.28 -31.74
N THR A 162 8.38 -1.94 -31.71
CA THR A 162 7.55 -1.16 -30.78
C THR A 162 6.06 -1.43 -31.00
N PHE A 163 5.57 -1.35 -32.24
CA PHE A 163 4.16 -1.62 -32.53
C PHE A 163 3.81 -3.10 -32.36
N ALA A 164 4.68 -4.04 -32.75
CA ALA A 164 4.44 -5.47 -32.51
C ALA A 164 4.33 -5.76 -31.00
N PHE A 165 5.23 -5.22 -30.18
CA PHE A 165 5.16 -5.38 -28.73
C PHE A 165 3.88 -4.78 -28.16
N LEU A 166 3.54 -3.53 -28.50
CA LEU A 166 2.32 -2.89 -28.00
C LEU A 166 1.06 -3.63 -28.43
N ILE A 167 0.98 -4.13 -29.67
CA ILE A 167 -0.15 -4.93 -30.18
C ILE A 167 -0.24 -6.28 -29.48
N PHE A 168 0.87 -7.01 -29.31
CA PHE A 168 0.84 -8.28 -28.58
C PHE A 168 0.56 -8.08 -27.09
N TYR A 169 1.11 -7.04 -26.47
CA TYR A 169 0.91 -6.75 -25.05
C TYR A 169 -0.53 -6.33 -24.78
N LEU A 170 -1.05 -5.31 -25.46
CA LEU A 170 -2.48 -4.94 -25.40
C LEU A 170 -3.37 -6.13 -25.76
N GLY A 171 -3.06 -6.84 -26.85
CA GLY A 171 -3.87 -7.95 -27.35
C GLY A 171 -3.95 -9.13 -26.39
N LEU A 172 -2.83 -9.57 -25.79
CA LEU A 172 -2.81 -10.65 -24.80
C LEU A 172 -3.28 -10.19 -23.43
N LEU A 173 -3.11 -8.92 -23.05
CA LEU A 173 -3.64 -8.35 -21.82
C LEU A 173 -5.17 -8.22 -21.88
N LEU A 174 -5.72 -7.77 -23.02
CA LEU A 174 -7.15 -7.81 -23.33
C LEU A 174 -7.67 -9.23 -23.43
N ALA A 175 -6.95 -10.17 -24.08
CA ALA A 175 -7.39 -11.56 -24.17
C ALA A 175 -7.41 -12.24 -22.80
N ARG A 176 -6.41 -11.98 -21.94
CA ARG A 176 -6.40 -12.42 -20.53
C ARG A 176 -7.57 -11.81 -19.76
N ALA A 177 -7.79 -10.50 -19.88
CA ALA A 177 -8.91 -9.82 -19.22
C ALA A 177 -10.25 -10.41 -19.67
N LEU A 178 -10.50 -10.49 -20.97
CA LEU A 178 -11.69 -11.10 -21.55
C LEU A 178 -11.82 -12.60 -21.24
N TRP A 179 -10.74 -13.33 -20.95
CA TRP A 179 -10.79 -14.75 -20.57
C TRP A 179 -11.18 -14.93 -19.10
N LEU A 180 -10.49 -14.25 -18.18
CA LEU A 180 -10.77 -14.30 -16.74
C LEU A 180 -12.08 -13.59 -16.37
N GLY A 181 -12.47 -12.60 -17.16
CA GLY A 181 -13.61 -11.74 -16.93
C GLY A 181 -13.26 -10.34 -16.43
N ASP A 182 -11.97 -10.01 -16.28
CA ASP A 182 -11.52 -8.69 -15.83
C ASP A 182 -12.17 -7.56 -16.69
N PRO A 183 -12.53 -6.44 -16.05
CA PRO A 183 -13.13 -5.28 -16.71
C PRO A 183 -12.09 -4.61 -17.60
N LEU A 184 -12.52 -3.99 -18.70
CA LEU A 184 -11.59 -3.32 -19.63
C LEU A 184 -10.82 -2.14 -19.00
N THR A 185 -11.28 -1.61 -17.87
CA THR A 185 -10.57 -0.58 -17.09
C THR A 185 -9.21 -1.06 -16.56
N ILE A 186 -9.04 -2.35 -16.25
CA ILE A 186 -7.76 -2.90 -15.77
C ILE A 186 -6.67 -2.93 -16.87
N PRO A 187 -6.87 -3.54 -18.05
CA PRO A 187 -5.88 -3.49 -19.12
C PRO A 187 -5.67 -2.06 -19.66
N LEU A 188 -6.68 -1.18 -19.62
CA LEU A 188 -6.51 0.24 -19.94
C LEU A 188 -5.57 0.94 -18.94
N HIS A 189 -5.86 0.87 -17.63
CA HIS A 189 -5.04 1.50 -16.60
C HIS A 189 -3.60 0.93 -16.54
N GLN A 190 -3.41 -0.36 -16.82
CA GLN A 190 -2.07 -0.96 -16.94
C GLN A 190 -1.28 -0.45 -18.15
N ILE A 191 -1.94 0.15 -19.14
CA ILE A 191 -1.31 0.78 -20.31
C ILE A 191 -1.06 2.28 -20.09
N GLU A 192 -1.81 2.91 -19.18
CA GLU A 192 -1.58 4.28 -18.67
C GLU A 192 -0.30 4.41 -17.79
N SER A 193 0.61 3.43 -17.82
CA SER A 193 1.91 3.52 -17.14
C SER A 193 2.97 4.22 -18.00
N GLY A 194 3.63 5.24 -17.43
CA GLY A 194 4.80 5.88 -18.05
C GLY A 194 5.99 4.95 -18.22
N ALA A 195 6.12 3.92 -17.37
CA ALA A 195 7.16 2.90 -17.51
C ALA A 195 6.97 2.04 -18.77
N LEU A 196 5.73 1.74 -19.15
CA LEU A 196 5.42 1.03 -20.40
C LEU A 196 5.80 1.88 -21.63
N LEU A 197 5.60 3.21 -21.57
CA LEU A 197 6.02 4.12 -22.65
C LEU A 197 7.55 4.19 -22.80
N ILE A 198 8.30 4.37 -21.69
CA ILE A 198 9.77 4.35 -21.77
C ILE A 198 10.27 3.01 -22.31
N PHE A 199 9.69 1.90 -21.84
CA PHE A 199 10.01 0.57 -22.33
C PHE A 199 9.78 0.42 -23.84
N ALA A 200 8.57 0.71 -24.31
CA ALA A 200 8.16 0.50 -25.69
C ALA A 200 8.91 1.39 -26.70
N PHE A 201 9.20 2.64 -26.33
CA PHE A 201 9.78 3.62 -27.24
C PHE A 201 11.30 3.83 -27.09
N PHE A 202 11.91 3.44 -25.97
CA PHE A 202 13.36 3.65 -25.70
C PHE A 202 14.15 2.40 -25.27
N MET A 203 13.49 1.31 -24.85
CA MET A 203 14.19 0.07 -24.45
C MET A 203 14.09 -1.03 -25.51
N ILE A 204 12.87 -1.51 -25.81
CA ILE A 204 12.66 -2.59 -26.79
C ILE A 204 12.86 -2.11 -28.24
N SER A 205 12.89 -0.81 -28.46
CA SER A 205 13.14 -0.16 -29.75
C SER A 205 14.63 -0.05 -30.10
N ASP A 206 15.57 -0.29 -29.17
CA ASP A 206 16.99 -0.01 -29.37
C ASP A 206 17.57 -0.86 -30.53
N PRO A 207 18.03 -0.22 -31.63
CA PRO A 207 18.58 -0.92 -32.78
C PRO A 207 19.90 -1.66 -32.49
N LYS A 208 20.54 -1.45 -31.33
CA LYS A 208 21.78 -2.14 -30.92
C LYS A 208 21.54 -3.36 -30.04
N THR A 209 20.29 -3.65 -29.64
CA THR A 209 19.90 -4.85 -28.87
C THR A 209 18.77 -5.66 -29.50
N THR A 210 18.25 -5.22 -30.65
CA THR A 210 17.14 -5.89 -31.36
C THR A 210 17.63 -6.72 -32.56
N PRO A 211 16.85 -7.74 -33.00
CA PRO A 211 17.12 -8.45 -34.24
C PRO A 211 17.15 -7.54 -35.48
N ASP A 212 17.94 -7.91 -36.48
CA ASP A 212 18.11 -7.12 -37.71
C ASP A 212 17.01 -7.36 -38.75
N SER A 213 16.39 -8.55 -38.78
CA SER A 213 15.22 -8.81 -39.63
C SER A 213 13.91 -8.35 -39.00
N ARG A 214 12.95 -7.92 -39.84
CA ARG A 214 11.59 -7.55 -39.39
C ARG A 214 10.84 -8.73 -38.78
N ALA A 215 10.96 -9.92 -39.37
CA ALA A 215 10.34 -11.12 -38.84
C ALA A 215 10.96 -11.52 -37.48
N GLY A 216 12.30 -11.49 -37.36
CA GLY A 216 12.98 -11.72 -36.07
C GLY A 216 12.54 -10.73 -34.99
N ARG A 217 12.32 -9.46 -35.34
CA ARG A 217 11.77 -8.44 -34.41
C ARG A 217 10.34 -8.71 -33.97
N ILE A 218 9.47 -9.18 -34.86
CA ILE A 218 8.08 -9.53 -34.51
C ILE A 218 8.05 -10.75 -33.58
N VAL A 219 8.85 -11.78 -33.88
CA VAL A 219 9.01 -12.97 -33.00
C VAL A 219 9.57 -12.55 -31.63
N PHE A 220 10.62 -11.72 -31.60
CA PHE A 220 11.20 -11.20 -30.37
C PHE A 220 10.19 -10.43 -29.51
N ALA A 221 9.39 -9.55 -30.12
CA ALA A 221 8.33 -8.82 -29.43
C ALA A 221 7.29 -9.77 -28.80
N LEU A 222 6.88 -10.82 -29.52
CA LEU A 222 5.96 -11.83 -28.99
C LEU A 222 6.55 -12.59 -27.81
N CYS A 223 7.80 -13.05 -27.91
CA CYS A 223 8.50 -13.73 -26.82
C CYS A 223 8.61 -12.83 -25.58
N VAL A 224 9.05 -11.58 -25.76
CA VAL A 224 9.14 -10.58 -24.67
C VAL A 224 7.78 -10.37 -24.00
N THR A 225 6.70 -10.24 -24.77
CA THR A 225 5.34 -10.11 -24.23
C THR A 225 4.90 -11.34 -23.44
N VAL A 226 5.07 -12.56 -23.98
CA VAL A 226 4.67 -13.79 -23.30
C VAL A 226 5.44 -13.97 -21.99
N THR A 227 6.75 -13.74 -22.00
CA THR A 227 7.57 -13.80 -20.77
C THR A 227 7.22 -12.67 -19.79
N ALA A 228 6.91 -11.46 -20.27
CA ALA A 228 6.48 -10.35 -19.41
C ALA A 228 5.17 -10.65 -18.67
N LEU A 229 4.17 -11.18 -19.39
CA LEU A 229 2.89 -11.56 -18.81
C LEU A 229 3.02 -12.76 -17.86
N TYR A 230 3.89 -13.74 -18.18
CA TYR A 230 4.19 -14.85 -17.26
C TYR A 230 4.91 -14.38 -15.99
N MET A 231 5.88 -13.47 -16.10
CA MET A 231 6.54 -12.86 -14.93
C MET A 231 5.53 -12.11 -14.04
N GLN A 232 4.63 -11.35 -14.65
CA GLN A 232 3.64 -10.52 -13.94
C GLN A 232 2.49 -11.33 -13.32
N PHE A 233 1.96 -12.36 -14.00
CA PHE A 233 0.74 -13.07 -13.61
C PHE A 233 0.95 -14.54 -13.21
N GLY A 234 2.08 -15.16 -13.56
CA GLY A 234 2.45 -16.51 -13.15
C GLY A 234 3.49 -16.56 -12.01
N LEU A 235 4.41 -15.59 -11.98
CA LEU A 235 5.43 -15.45 -10.92
C LEU A 235 5.24 -14.20 -10.04
N PHE A 236 4.14 -13.47 -10.22
CA PHE A 236 3.72 -12.31 -9.41
C PHE A 236 4.79 -11.21 -9.26
N ARG A 237 5.69 -11.05 -10.24
CA ARG A 237 6.75 -10.03 -10.23
C ARG A 237 6.29 -8.74 -10.92
N PRO A 238 6.35 -7.57 -10.25
CA PRO A 238 6.00 -6.29 -10.86
C PRO A 238 7.01 -5.91 -11.96
N ASN A 239 6.57 -5.01 -12.85
CA ASN A 239 7.34 -4.55 -14.02
C ASN A 239 7.69 -5.67 -15.02
N GLY A 240 6.75 -6.59 -15.27
CA GLY A 240 6.90 -7.73 -16.19
C GLY A 240 7.65 -7.46 -17.51
N PRO A 241 7.38 -6.36 -18.26
CA PRO A 241 8.10 -6.03 -19.49
C PRO A 241 9.63 -5.96 -19.34
N LEU A 242 10.13 -5.44 -18.21
CA LEU A 242 11.57 -5.31 -17.95
C LEU A 242 12.23 -6.69 -17.83
N TRP A 243 11.62 -7.56 -17.03
CA TRP A 243 12.03 -8.96 -16.85
C TRP A 243 11.95 -9.75 -18.17
N GLY A 244 10.86 -9.59 -18.93
CA GLY A 244 10.69 -10.20 -20.24
C GLY A 244 11.79 -9.82 -21.23
N LEU A 245 12.16 -8.54 -21.29
CA LEU A 245 13.24 -8.08 -22.17
C LEU A 245 14.62 -8.61 -21.73
N ILE A 246 14.95 -8.68 -20.43
CA ILE A 246 16.20 -9.31 -19.99
C ILE A 246 16.20 -10.81 -20.27
N ALA A 247 15.11 -11.52 -19.99
CA ALA A 247 15.02 -12.96 -20.24
C ALA A 247 15.11 -13.31 -21.75
N CYS A 248 14.56 -12.48 -22.64
CA CYS A 248 14.60 -12.74 -24.07
C CYS A 248 15.88 -12.22 -24.78
N SER A 249 16.56 -11.22 -24.23
CA SER A 249 17.75 -10.59 -24.83
C SER A 249 18.85 -11.59 -25.29
N PRO A 250 19.20 -12.64 -24.51
CA PRO A 250 20.19 -13.65 -24.92
C PRO A 250 19.84 -14.44 -26.19
N PHE A 251 18.58 -14.47 -26.62
CA PHE A 251 18.16 -15.17 -27.84
C PHE A 251 18.28 -14.31 -29.11
N VAL A 252 18.59 -13.01 -29.01
CA VAL A 252 18.73 -12.11 -30.17
C VAL A 252 19.80 -12.60 -31.16
N PRO A 253 21.01 -13.05 -30.74
CA PRO A 253 22.00 -13.64 -31.65
C PRO A 253 21.52 -14.93 -32.35
N LEU A 254 20.62 -15.69 -31.73
CA LEU A 254 20.00 -16.87 -32.34
C LEU A 254 18.96 -16.46 -33.38
N LEU A 255 18.12 -15.47 -33.08
CA LEU A 255 17.15 -14.91 -34.03
C LEU A 255 17.82 -14.26 -35.25
N ASP A 256 18.93 -13.52 -35.05
CA ASP A 256 19.74 -12.97 -36.15
C ASP A 256 20.38 -14.07 -37.03
N ARG A 257 20.69 -15.24 -36.46
CA ARG A 257 21.23 -16.40 -37.20
C ARG A 257 20.14 -17.18 -37.94
N LEU A 258 18.95 -17.32 -37.35
CA LEU A 258 17.82 -18.03 -37.95
C LEU A 258 17.11 -17.21 -39.03
N VAL A 259 17.01 -15.89 -38.84
CA VAL A 259 16.35 -14.97 -39.76
C VAL A 259 17.22 -13.72 -39.96
N PRO A 260 18.25 -13.77 -40.82
CA PRO A 260 19.19 -12.66 -41.03
C PRO A 260 18.51 -11.43 -41.65
N GLY A 261 19.10 -10.26 -41.43
CA GLY A 261 18.61 -8.98 -41.93
C GLY A 261 19.69 -7.89 -41.97
N SER A 262 19.33 -6.69 -42.42
CA SER A 262 20.28 -5.58 -42.53
C SER A 262 20.58 -4.94 -41.16
N ARG A 263 21.87 -4.89 -40.82
CA ARG A 263 22.37 -4.31 -39.58
C ARG A 263 22.08 -2.81 -39.51
N TYR A 264 21.56 -2.34 -38.38
CA TYR A 264 21.34 -0.90 -38.19
C TYR A 264 22.63 -0.15 -37.79
N GLU A 265 22.93 0.92 -38.53
CA GLU A 265 23.98 1.88 -38.22
C GLU A 265 23.40 3.28 -38.04
N TRP A 266 23.96 4.05 -37.11
CA TRP A 266 23.62 5.47 -36.96
C TRP A 266 24.33 6.25 -38.07
N SER A 267 23.58 6.92 -38.93
CA SER A 267 24.13 7.71 -40.04
C SER A 267 25.19 8.71 -39.55
N ARG A 268 26.41 8.61 -40.07
CA ARG A 268 27.38 9.70 -39.94
C ARG A 268 26.88 10.87 -40.81
N PRO A 269 26.91 12.13 -40.34
CA PRO A 269 26.64 13.26 -41.21
C PRO A 269 27.67 13.28 -42.35
N SER A 270 27.20 13.38 -43.59
CA SER A 270 28.01 13.24 -44.79
C SER A 270 28.84 14.50 -45.08
N GLY A 271 29.93 14.66 -44.33
CA GLY A 271 30.94 15.68 -44.58
C GLY A 271 31.85 15.30 -45.74
N GLY A 272 31.42 15.59 -46.97
CA GLY A 272 32.21 15.42 -48.20
C GLY A 272 31.46 15.98 -49.41
N PRO A 273 32.14 16.64 -50.37
CA PRO A 273 31.48 17.23 -51.54
C PRO A 273 30.98 16.14 -52.51
N ILE A 274 30.01 16.51 -53.34
CA ILE A 274 29.40 15.61 -54.33
C ILE A 274 30.43 15.31 -55.44
N SER A 275 31.03 14.12 -55.42
CA SER A 275 31.78 13.59 -56.56
C SER A 275 30.81 13.03 -57.61
N VAL A 276 30.97 13.45 -58.86
CA VAL A 276 30.18 12.97 -60.02
C VAL A 276 30.46 11.48 -60.25
N ARG A 277 29.45 10.72 -60.67
CA ARG A 277 29.62 9.32 -61.09
C ARG A 277 30.34 9.23 -62.44
N THR A 278 31.41 8.43 -62.49
CA THR A 278 31.83 7.70 -63.69
C THR A 278 31.67 6.20 -63.43
N PRO A 279 31.39 5.37 -64.46
CA PRO A 279 31.29 3.93 -64.32
C PRO A 279 32.67 3.23 -64.23
N ASP A 280 32.62 1.93 -63.97
CA ASP A 280 33.67 0.91 -64.15
C ASP A 280 34.96 0.99 -63.32
N ALA A 281 34.97 0.29 -62.18
CA ALA A 281 36.07 -0.61 -61.77
C ALA A 281 35.69 -1.57 -60.61
N ILE A 282 36.00 -2.85 -60.78
CA ILE A 282 36.24 -3.88 -59.74
C ILE A 282 37.78 -3.84 -59.49
N PRO A 283 38.39 -4.09 -58.29
CA PRO A 283 37.96 -4.96 -57.17
C PRO A 283 38.22 -4.42 -55.73
N VAL A 284 38.08 -5.33 -54.75
CA VAL A 284 38.96 -5.61 -53.57
C VAL A 284 38.21 -5.65 -52.22
N SER A 285 38.17 -6.85 -51.65
CA SER A 285 37.66 -7.13 -50.30
C SER A 285 38.71 -6.80 -49.24
N VAL A 286 38.48 -5.77 -48.41
CA VAL A 286 39.33 -5.50 -47.24
C VAL A 286 38.79 -6.26 -46.02
N VAL A 287 39.49 -7.32 -45.61
CA VAL A 287 39.19 -8.07 -44.38
C VAL A 287 39.66 -7.26 -43.17
N VAL A 288 38.75 -6.95 -42.24
CA VAL A 288 39.09 -6.42 -40.92
C VAL A 288 39.20 -7.60 -39.93
N PRO A 289 40.27 -7.71 -39.11
CA PRO A 289 40.47 -8.85 -38.23
C PRO A 289 39.40 -8.98 -37.14
N SER A 290 38.98 -10.21 -36.85
CA SER A 290 38.10 -10.50 -35.71
C SER A 290 38.91 -10.61 -34.39
N PRO A 291 38.40 -10.05 -33.27
CA PRO A 291 38.96 -10.31 -31.95
C PRO A 291 38.55 -11.71 -31.47
N LYS A 292 39.36 -12.71 -31.85
CA LYS A 292 39.52 -14.07 -31.29
C LYS A 292 38.35 -14.66 -30.46
N GLU A 293 37.68 -15.66 -31.03
CA GLU A 293 36.88 -16.61 -30.25
C GLU A 293 37.76 -17.38 -29.24
N VAL A 294 37.30 -17.55 -28.00
CA VAL A 294 37.97 -18.41 -27.00
C VAL A 294 36.94 -19.18 -26.16
N LEU A 295 36.96 -20.51 -26.33
CA LEU A 295 36.51 -21.53 -25.37
C LEU A 295 35.03 -21.55 -24.91
N MET A 296 34.10 -21.68 -25.88
CA MET A 296 32.66 -21.88 -25.66
C MET A 296 32.29 -23.27 -25.10
N THR A 297 32.89 -23.67 -23.98
CA THR A 297 32.64 -24.99 -23.34
C THR A 297 32.56 -24.91 -21.81
N ARG A 298 33.35 -24.03 -21.16
CA ARG A 298 33.26 -23.84 -19.69
C ARG A 298 32.04 -23.00 -19.28
N SER A 299 31.66 -22.01 -20.07
CA SER A 299 30.54 -21.10 -19.76
C SER A 299 29.18 -21.80 -19.73
N LEU A 300 28.97 -22.84 -20.56
CA LEU A 300 27.70 -23.58 -20.58
C LEU A 300 27.50 -24.36 -19.28
N VAL A 301 28.56 -24.99 -18.76
CA VAL A 301 28.56 -25.66 -17.45
C VAL A 301 28.31 -24.63 -16.35
N LEU A 302 29.00 -23.48 -16.38
CA LEU A 302 28.86 -22.43 -15.36
C LEU A 302 27.44 -21.84 -15.30
N VAL A 303 26.80 -21.62 -16.45
CA VAL A 303 25.39 -21.19 -16.54
C VAL A 303 24.44 -22.29 -16.04
N LEU A 304 24.70 -23.57 -16.38
CA LEU A 304 23.87 -24.68 -15.93
C LEU A 304 23.99 -24.93 -14.42
N THR A 305 25.19 -24.81 -13.84
CA THR A 305 25.41 -24.89 -12.38
C THR A 305 24.85 -23.69 -11.62
N PHE A 306 24.79 -22.51 -12.25
CA PHE A 306 24.12 -21.35 -11.67
C PHE A 306 22.59 -21.54 -11.66
N LEU A 307 22.02 -22.07 -12.74
CA LEU A 307 20.60 -22.42 -12.84
C LEU A 307 20.18 -23.57 -11.90
N THR A 308 20.99 -24.61 -11.73
CA THR A 308 20.69 -25.67 -10.74
C THR A 308 20.97 -25.22 -9.31
N GLY A 309 21.98 -24.38 -9.06
CA GLY A 309 22.22 -23.75 -7.77
C GLY A 309 21.05 -22.88 -7.30
N LEU A 310 20.44 -22.11 -8.22
CA LEU A 310 19.22 -21.33 -7.95
C LEU A 310 17.98 -22.18 -7.65
N LEU A 311 17.95 -23.45 -8.09
CA LEU A 311 16.86 -24.40 -7.80
C LEU A 311 17.12 -25.27 -6.55
N ALA A 312 18.38 -25.38 -6.12
CA ALA A 312 18.78 -26.17 -4.94
C ALA A 312 18.71 -25.38 -3.62
N TRP A 313 18.45 -24.07 -3.66
CA TRP A 313 18.51 -23.21 -2.47
C TRP A 313 17.21 -23.17 -1.66
N SER A 314 16.65 -24.34 -1.32
CA SER A 314 15.57 -24.48 -0.33
C SER A 314 16.10 -24.33 1.09
N GLY A 315 16.72 -23.18 1.39
CA GLY A 315 17.16 -22.79 2.73
C GLY A 315 15.97 -22.33 3.58
N SER A 316 15.85 -22.87 4.79
CA SER A 316 14.85 -22.42 5.76
C SER A 316 15.10 -20.98 6.20
N ALA A 317 14.04 -20.28 6.60
CA ALA A 317 14.05 -18.84 6.82
C ALA A 317 14.96 -18.37 7.97
N SER A 318 15.69 -17.28 7.75
CA SER A 318 15.57 -16.06 8.57
C SER A 318 16.30 -14.87 7.93
N ALA A 319 15.56 -13.93 7.36
CA ALA A 319 16.07 -12.63 6.88
C ALA A 319 14.91 -11.62 6.86
N PHE A 320 14.57 -11.08 8.02
CA PHE A 320 13.45 -10.15 8.18
C PHE A 320 13.88 -8.71 7.84
N CYS A 321 13.49 -8.23 6.65
CA CYS A 321 13.68 -6.84 6.23
C CYS A 321 12.42 -6.01 6.49
N GLY A 322 12.20 -5.67 7.76
CA GLY A 322 11.17 -4.74 8.19
C GLY A 322 11.47 -4.18 9.58
N PHE A 323 10.82 -3.09 9.95
CA PHE A 323 10.70 -2.69 11.35
C PHE A 323 9.26 -2.92 11.79
N TYR A 324 9.04 -3.82 12.75
CA TYR A 324 7.73 -3.94 13.38
C TYR A 324 7.53 -2.76 14.33
N VAL A 325 6.78 -1.77 13.85
CA VAL A 325 6.01 -0.89 14.72
C VAL A 325 5.20 -1.75 15.68
N ALA A 326 5.34 -1.52 16.99
CA ALA A 326 4.55 -2.19 18.00
C ALA A 326 3.05 -1.95 17.75
N LYS A 327 2.26 -3.03 17.66
CA LYS A 327 0.80 -2.96 17.64
C LYS A 327 0.27 -3.04 19.06
N ALA A 328 -0.78 -2.27 19.34
CA ALA A 328 -1.66 -2.56 20.47
C ALA A 328 -2.61 -3.71 20.07
N ASP A 329 -2.16 -4.95 20.27
CA ASP A 329 -3.03 -6.15 20.24
C ASP A 329 -4.12 -5.96 21.34
N THR A 330 -5.35 -6.40 21.10
CA THR A 330 -6.47 -6.27 22.06
C THR A 330 -6.16 -6.93 23.40
N LYS A 331 -5.29 -7.95 23.38
CA LYS A 331 -4.69 -8.64 24.54
C LYS A 331 -3.92 -7.76 25.51
N LEU A 332 -3.60 -6.51 25.14
CA LEU A 332 -3.07 -5.50 26.07
C LEU A 332 -4.07 -5.21 27.21
N PHE A 333 -5.36 -5.45 26.98
CA PHE A 333 -6.46 -5.25 27.91
C PHE A 333 -6.96 -6.61 28.43
N ASN A 334 -6.77 -6.88 29.72
CA ASN A 334 -7.34 -8.07 30.36
C ASN A 334 -8.86 -7.94 30.51
N LYS A 335 -9.60 -9.05 30.32
CA LYS A 335 -11.08 -9.09 30.30
C LYS A 335 -11.71 -8.34 29.11
N ALA A 336 -11.08 -8.34 27.94
CA ALA A 336 -11.63 -7.74 26.74
C ALA A 336 -12.65 -8.65 26.02
N SER A 337 -13.73 -8.06 25.50
CA SER A 337 -14.66 -8.69 24.56
C SER A 337 -14.54 -8.06 23.17
N GLU A 338 -14.65 -8.88 22.12
CA GLU A 338 -14.58 -8.47 20.73
C GLU A 338 -15.90 -8.79 20.01
N VAL A 339 -16.48 -7.81 19.32
CA VAL A 339 -17.73 -7.96 18.57
C VAL A 339 -17.60 -7.36 17.17
N ALA A 340 -17.69 -8.20 16.15
CA ALA A 340 -17.84 -7.74 14.76
C ALA A 340 -19.32 -7.67 14.40
N ILE A 341 -19.79 -6.51 13.95
CA ILE A 341 -21.17 -6.25 13.53
C ILE A 341 -21.16 -5.88 12.05
N VAL A 342 -21.56 -6.83 11.20
CA VAL A 342 -21.80 -6.55 9.79
C VAL A 342 -23.25 -6.09 9.63
N ARG A 343 -23.48 -4.91 9.05
CA ARG A 343 -24.84 -4.40 8.82
C ARG A 343 -24.97 -3.73 7.46
N HIS A 344 -26.10 -4.01 6.81
CA HIS A 344 -26.59 -3.22 5.69
C HIS A 344 -28.12 -3.27 5.68
N ASP A 345 -28.75 -2.10 5.56
CA ASP A 345 -30.18 -1.88 5.77
C ASP A 345 -30.64 -2.38 7.16
N ASP A 346 -31.61 -3.30 7.23
CA ASP A 346 -32.04 -3.94 8.48
C ASP A 346 -31.34 -5.28 8.78
N LYS A 347 -30.58 -5.83 7.83
CA LYS A 347 -29.92 -7.14 7.96
C LYS A 347 -28.61 -6.97 8.74
N THR A 348 -28.46 -7.75 9.81
CA THR A 348 -27.33 -7.69 10.74
C THR A 348 -26.74 -9.07 10.98
N VAL A 349 -25.41 -9.19 10.92
CA VAL A 349 -24.65 -10.34 11.42
C VAL A 349 -23.79 -9.88 12.57
N ILE A 350 -23.84 -10.56 13.71
CA ILE A 350 -23.01 -10.28 14.88
C ILE A 350 -22.15 -11.49 15.18
N THR A 351 -20.83 -11.33 15.14
CA THR A 351 -19.84 -12.33 15.57
C THR A 351 -19.22 -11.87 16.90
N MET A 352 -19.34 -12.69 17.94
CA MET A 352 -18.92 -12.36 19.32
C MET A 352 -17.81 -13.31 19.79
N ALA A 353 -16.74 -12.77 20.37
CA ALA A 353 -15.68 -13.51 21.05
C ALA A 353 -15.40 -12.93 22.44
N ASN A 354 -15.30 -13.79 23.46
CA ASN A 354 -15.20 -13.39 24.87
C ASN A 354 -14.01 -14.10 25.55
N ASP A 355 -13.10 -13.34 26.18
CA ASP A 355 -12.02 -13.87 27.05
C ASP A 355 -12.58 -14.28 28.43
N PHE A 356 -13.35 -15.37 28.48
CA PHE A 356 -13.93 -15.88 29.73
C PHE A 356 -12.88 -16.59 30.61
N LYS A 357 -12.85 -16.24 31.89
CA LYS A 357 -11.95 -16.81 32.91
C LYS A 357 -12.78 -17.30 34.12
N GLY A 358 -13.10 -18.60 34.12
CA GLY A 358 -13.88 -19.30 35.16
C GLY A 358 -14.05 -20.79 34.83
N ASP A 359 -14.78 -21.57 35.64
CA ASP A 359 -15.12 -22.96 35.27
C ASP A 359 -16.20 -22.95 34.17
N VAL A 360 -15.87 -23.53 33.02
CA VAL A 360 -16.74 -23.60 31.83
C VAL A 360 -18.03 -24.41 32.12
N LYS A 361 -18.05 -25.26 33.17
CA LYS A 361 -19.26 -25.96 33.63
C LYS A 361 -20.38 -25.03 34.09
N GLU A 362 -20.05 -23.86 34.63
CA GLU A 362 -21.04 -22.90 35.15
C GLU A 362 -21.44 -21.84 34.08
N PHE A 363 -20.83 -21.88 32.90
CA PHE A 363 -20.98 -20.86 31.87
C PHE A 363 -22.15 -21.11 30.90
N ALA A 364 -23.08 -20.15 30.87
CA ALA A 364 -24.08 -20.00 29.81
C ALA A 364 -24.14 -18.54 29.36
N MET A 365 -24.04 -18.31 28.06
CA MET A 365 -24.07 -16.98 27.46
C MET A 365 -25.53 -16.59 27.13
N VAL A 366 -26.04 -15.55 27.81
CA VAL A 366 -27.39 -15.02 27.61
C VAL A 366 -27.31 -13.71 26.83
N VAL A 367 -27.76 -13.73 25.57
CA VAL A 367 -27.70 -12.57 24.65
C VAL A 367 -29.12 -12.06 24.39
N PRO A 368 -29.43 -10.77 24.67
CA PRO A 368 -30.67 -10.16 24.23
C PRO A 368 -30.63 -9.96 22.71
N VAL A 369 -31.63 -10.46 21.99
CA VAL A 369 -31.71 -10.38 20.52
C VAL A 369 -33.05 -9.74 20.09
N PRO A 370 -33.09 -8.96 19.00
CA PRO A 370 -34.28 -8.17 18.66
C PRO A 370 -35.40 -9.00 17.98
N THR A 371 -35.08 -10.21 17.53
CA THR A 371 -36.01 -11.20 16.94
C THR A 371 -35.82 -12.56 17.62
N VAL A 372 -36.68 -13.53 17.29
CA VAL A 372 -36.33 -14.94 17.44
C VAL A 372 -35.25 -15.28 16.39
N LEU A 373 -34.42 -16.30 16.65
CA LEU A 373 -33.45 -16.81 15.68
C LEU A 373 -33.81 -18.25 15.27
N GLU A 374 -33.62 -18.58 14.00
CA GLU A 374 -33.77 -19.94 13.45
C GLU A 374 -32.44 -20.72 13.50
N LYS A 375 -32.47 -22.05 13.36
CA LYS A 375 -31.27 -22.90 13.59
C LYS A 375 -30.11 -22.59 12.63
N ASP A 376 -30.45 -22.27 11.40
CA ASP A 376 -29.54 -21.87 10.33
C ASP A 376 -29.05 -20.41 10.46
N GLN A 377 -29.62 -19.63 11.37
CA GLN A 377 -29.18 -18.26 11.68
C GLN A 377 -28.08 -18.18 12.75
N ILE A 378 -27.65 -19.32 13.32
CA ILE A 378 -26.50 -19.39 14.25
C ILE A 378 -25.39 -20.28 13.69
N HIS A 379 -24.17 -19.73 13.69
CA HIS A 379 -22.97 -20.38 13.20
C HIS A 379 -21.80 -20.20 14.18
N ILE A 380 -20.75 -20.99 13.99
CA ILE A 380 -19.47 -20.81 14.69
C ILE A 380 -18.52 -20.08 13.74
N GLY A 381 -18.03 -18.91 14.16
CA GLY A 381 -17.07 -18.11 13.42
C GLY A 381 -15.63 -18.56 13.62
N ASP A 382 -14.71 -18.02 12.81
CA ASP A 382 -13.27 -18.25 12.95
C ASP A 382 -12.61 -17.11 13.74
N ALA A 383 -11.90 -17.47 14.82
CA ALA A 383 -11.12 -16.55 15.64
C ALA A 383 -9.93 -15.95 14.88
N ALA A 384 -9.39 -16.64 13.88
CA ALA A 384 -8.28 -16.13 13.06
C ALA A 384 -8.72 -14.89 12.24
N VAL A 385 -9.93 -14.91 11.70
CA VAL A 385 -10.45 -13.81 10.87
C VAL A 385 -10.83 -12.60 11.71
N LEU A 386 -11.42 -12.80 12.89
CA LEU A 386 -11.67 -11.71 13.85
C LEU A 386 -10.35 -11.08 14.32
N ARG A 387 -9.32 -11.90 14.57
CA ARG A 387 -7.98 -11.39 14.90
C ARG A 387 -7.36 -10.63 13.73
N HIS A 388 -7.49 -11.08 12.48
CA HIS A 388 -6.99 -10.37 11.31
C HIS A 388 -7.67 -8.98 11.16
N LEU A 389 -8.97 -8.89 11.43
CA LEU A 389 -9.71 -7.63 11.49
C LEU A 389 -9.19 -6.68 12.59
N ALA A 390 -8.89 -7.21 13.78
CA ALA A 390 -8.28 -6.46 14.88
C ALA A 390 -6.84 -5.99 14.53
N ASP A 391 -6.05 -6.85 13.89
CA ASP A 391 -4.67 -6.58 13.43
C ASP A 391 -4.61 -5.53 12.30
N TYR A 392 -5.60 -5.49 11.42
CA TYR A 392 -5.73 -4.53 10.32
C TYR A 392 -6.10 -3.12 10.80
N SER A 393 -6.99 -3.05 11.80
CA SER A 393 -7.60 -1.82 12.31
C SER A 393 -6.89 -1.19 13.51
N ALA A 394 -5.78 -1.77 13.96
CA ALA A 394 -5.11 -1.36 15.20
C ALA A 394 -4.58 0.09 15.18
N PRO A 395 -4.61 0.79 16.33
CA PRO A 395 -3.85 2.01 16.56
C PRO A 395 -2.36 1.81 16.30
N ARG A 396 -1.68 2.83 15.75
CA ARG A 396 -0.29 2.71 15.29
C ARG A 396 0.60 3.89 15.63
N LEU A 397 1.90 3.60 15.67
CA LEU A 397 2.98 4.57 15.73
C LEU A 397 3.66 4.63 14.34
N VAL A 398 4.08 5.80 13.85
CA VAL A 398 4.73 5.91 12.52
C VAL A 398 5.89 6.88 12.57
N GLU A 399 6.98 6.52 11.92
CA GLU A 399 8.24 7.25 11.93
C GLU A 399 8.35 8.20 10.74
N TYR A 400 8.69 9.46 11.02
CA TYR A 400 9.06 10.48 10.04
C TYR A 400 10.50 10.93 10.31
N PHE A 401 11.20 11.37 9.27
CA PHE A 401 12.58 11.86 9.34
C PHE A 401 12.62 13.28 8.81
N ASP A 402 13.26 14.19 9.55
CA ASP A 402 13.37 15.59 9.13
C ASP A 402 14.35 15.76 7.96
N GLN A 403 14.00 16.65 7.05
CA GLN A 403 14.83 17.02 5.91
C GLN A 403 15.91 18.03 6.32
N ASN A 404 16.96 18.15 5.51
CA ASN A 404 18.04 19.10 5.73
C ASN A 404 17.50 20.55 5.72
N PRO A 405 17.62 21.32 6.82
CA PRO A 405 17.01 22.65 6.94
C PRO A 405 17.62 23.68 5.99
N CYS A 406 18.82 23.45 5.43
CA CYS A 406 19.47 24.37 4.49
C CYS A 406 18.77 24.47 3.12
N LEU A 407 17.79 23.62 2.81
CA LEU A 407 17.17 23.51 1.48
C LEU A 407 16.18 24.65 1.11
N ARG A 408 15.63 25.39 2.07
CA ARG A 408 14.40 26.18 1.84
C ARG A 408 14.59 27.58 1.22
N TYR A 409 15.74 28.22 1.40
CA TYR A 409 15.99 29.61 0.97
C TYR A 409 15.99 29.86 -0.56
N GLN A 410 15.76 28.82 -1.39
CA GLN A 410 15.80 28.89 -2.86
C GLN A 410 14.42 28.90 -3.54
N PHE A 411 13.30 28.81 -2.80
CA PHE A 411 11.98 28.48 -3.40
C PHE A 411 10.83 29.47 -3.14
N GLU A 412 11.01 30.53 -2.34
CA GLU A 412 9.85 31.31 -1.83
C GLU A 412 9.42 32.52 -2.69
N GLU A 413 10.21 32.98 -3.67
CA GLU A 413 9.80 34.09 -4.56
C GLU A 413 8.62 33.76 -5.50
N GLN A 414 8.38 32.47 -5.82
CA GLN A 414 7.61 32.08 -7.00
C GLN A 414 6.12 31.78 -6.76
N LYS A 415 5.59 31.95 -5.54
CA LYS A 415 4.25 31.43 -5.15
C LYS A 415 3.16 32.46 -4.81
N LEU A 416 3.32 33.74 -5.18
CA LEU A 416 2.31 34.78 -4.92
C LEU A 416 1.25 34.96 -6.03
N GLY A 417 1.20 34.09 -7.05
CA GLY A 417 0.55 34.40 -8.33
C GLY A 417 -0.77 33.72 -8.70
N ALA A 418 -1.20 32.64 -8.03
CA ALA A 418 -2.33 31.83 -8.53
C ALA A 418 -3.09 31.06 -7.44
N LEU A 419 -4.16 31.68 -6.87
CA LEU A 419 -5.14 30.96 -6.04
C LEU A 419 -6.48 31.71 -5.95
N GLN A 420 -7.32 31.58 -6.98
CA GLN A 420 -8.72 32.04 -6.98
C GLN A 420 -9.59 31.05 -7.79
N ASP A 421 -10.78 30.72 -7.24
CA ASP A 421 -11.88 29.90 -7.81
C ASP A 421 -11.59 28.40 -8.12
N ARG A 422 -12.52 27.43 -7.97
CA ARG A 422 -13.86 27.34 -7.32
C ARG A 422 -14.30 25.85 -7.14
N LEU A 423 -15.12 25.54 -6.11
CA LEU A 423 -15.91 24.29 -5.89
C LEU A 423 -17.13 24.64 -4.99
N PRO A 424 -18.34 23.99 -5.04
CA PRO A 424 -18.66 22.80 -4.18
C PRO A 424 -19.92 21.90 -4.52
N ALA A 425 -20.14 20.82 -3.72
CA ALA A 425 -21.43 20.26 -3.17
C ALA A 425 -22.61 19.75 -4.08
N SER A 426 -23.60 18.90 -3.64
CA SER A 426 -23.76 17.86 -2.57
C SER A 426 -25.17 17.15 -2.56
N ALA A 427 -25.31 15.96 -1.94
CA ALA A 427 -26.51 15.39 -1.22
C ALA A 427 -27.84 14.98 -1.99
N ALA A 428 -28.82 14.19 -1.48
CA ALA A 428 -28.89 13.03 -0.53
C ALA A 428 -30.34 12.41 -0.37
N ALA A 429 -30.46 11.21 0.27
CA ALA A 429 -31.64 10.62 0.99
C ALA A 429 -32.85 10.03 0.18
N ARG A 430 -33.86 9.27 0.72
CA ARG A 430 -34.31 8.96 2.13
C ARG A 430 -35.31 7.77 2.34
N GLU A 431 -35.10 6.90 3.36
CA GLU A 431 -36.03 6.00 4.18
C GLU A 431 -37.11 5.11 3.44
N ARG A 432 -38.03 4.25 3.97
CA ARG A 432 -38.50 3.65 5.28
C ARG A 432 -39.39 2.39 4.96
N GLY A 433 -39.82 1.41 5.79
CA GLY A 433 -39.53 0.90 7.15
C GLY A 433 -40.77 0.62 8.09
N LYS A 434 -41.12 -0.65 8.45
CA LYS A 434 -41.99 -1.21 9.59
C LYS A 434 -42.84 -2.48 9.21
N ALA A 435 -43.28 -3.43 10.08
CA ALA A 435 -42.94 -3.85 11.47
C ALA A 435 -43.68 -5.16 11.96
N LEU A 436 -43.28 -5.71 13.13
CA LEU A 436 -43.88 -6.82 13.96
C LEU A 436 -43.59 -8.28 13.48
N GLY A 437 -43.65 -9.36 14.30
CA GLY A 437 -43.83 -9.55 15.77
C GLY A 437 -44.06 -11.04 16.17
N VAL A 438 -43.41 -11.61 17.22
CA VAL A 438 -43.06 -13.07 17.27
C VAL A 438 -43.16 -13.79 18.66
N THR A 439 -43.17 -15.15 18.70
CA THR A 439 -43.52 -16.09 19.81
C THR A 439 -42.31 -16.91 20.37
N ILE A 440 -42.50 -18.07 21.04
CA ILE A 440 -41.44 -18.99 21.58
C ILE A 440 -41.35 -20.24 20.70
N GLU A 441 -40.16 -20.57 20.14
CA GLU A 441 -40.16 -21.28 18.84
C GLU A 441 -39.14 -22.43 18.67
N ALA A 442 -37.96 -22.48 19.35
CA ALA A 442 -36.99 -23.58 19.12
C ALA A 442 -35.91 -23.86 20.22
N GLN A 443 -35.35 -25.08 20.18
CA GLN A 443 -34.16 -25.57 20.92
C GLN A 443 -33.32 -26.52 20.03
N TYR A 444 -31.99 -26.44 20.06
CA TYR A 444 -31.09 -27.30 19.27
C TYR A 444 -29.59 -27.14 19.65
N THR A 445 -28.73 -28.09 19.28
CA THR A 445 -27.26 -27.99 19.44
C THR A 445 -26.59 -27.50 18.15
N VAL A 446 -25.56 -26.65 18.27
CA VAL A 446 -24.67 -26.17 17.19
C VAL A 446 -23.22 -26.09 17.71
N GLY A 447 -22.31 -26.88 17.13
CA GLY A 447 -20.92 -26.93 17.57
C GLY A 447 -20.78 -27.41 19.03
N GLU A 448 -19.97 -26.70 19.80
CA GLU A 448 -19.81 -26.88 21.25
C GLU A 448 -20.89 -26.18 22.10
N TYR A 449 -22.01 -25.75 21.50
CA TYR A 449 -23.07 -25.02 22.20
C TYR A 449 -24.45 -25.69 22.07
N ASP A 450 -25.10 -25.90 23.21
CA ASP A 450 -26.53 -26.21 23.30
C ASP A 450 -27.33 -24.90 23.37
N ILE A 451 -28.18 -24.66 22.37
CA ILE A 451 -28.91 -23.40 22.16
C ILE A 451 -30.37 -23.56 22.55
N LEU A 452 -30.86 -22.62 23.37
CA LEU A 452 -32.28 -22.45 23.68
C LEU A 452 -32.70 -21.02 23.35
N ILE A 453 -33.85 -20.86 22.68
CA ILE A 453 -34.35 -19.55 22.28
C ILE A 453 -35.67 -19.27 22.98
N LEU A 454 -35.56 -18.41 23.98
CA LEU A 454 -36.64 -18.04 24.87
C LEU A 454 -37.16 -16.67 24.48
N SER A 455 -38.28 -16.69 23.77
CA SER A 455 -39.23 -15.58 23.89
C SER A 455 -39.93 -15.67 25.24
N ALA A 456 -40.19 -14.52 25.83
CA ALA A 456 -41.03 -14.41 27.01
C ALA A 456 -42.14 -13.39 26.73
N LYS A 457 -43.38 -13.80 26.94
CA LYS A 457 -44.46 -12.86 27.30
C LYS A 457 -44.33 -12.44 28.77
N GLU A 458 -43.58 -13.23 29.58
CA GLU A 458 -43.44 -13.08 31.03
C GLU A 458 -41.99 -13.27 31.45
N SER A 459 -41.39 -12.26 32.09
CA SER A 459 -40.00 -12.31 32.58
C SER A 459 -39.71 -13.42 33.58
N ALA A 460 -40.74 -13.87 34.31
CA ALA A 460 -40.61 -14.95 35.28
C ALA A 460 -40.14 -16.25 34.61
N GLY A 461 -40.59 -16.56 33.38
CA GLY A 461 -40.25 -17.81 32.70
C GLY A 461 -38.75 -18.02 32.47
N LEU A 462 -38.01 -16.96 32.11
CA LEU A 462 -36.54 -17.05 31.96
C LEU A 462 -35.82 -17.16 33.32
N GLU A 463 -36.23 -16.36 34.31
CA GLU A 463 -35.63 -16.38 35.64
C GLU A 463 -35.86 -17.73 36.34
N THR A 464 -37.06 -18.31 36.19
CA THR A 464 -37.38 -19.68 36.62
C THR A 464 -36.55 -20.70 35.86
N TRP A 465 -36.54 -20.68 34.51
CA TRP A 465 -35.80 -21.67 33.70
C TRP A 465 -34.30 -21.69 34.03
N LEU A 466 -33.67 -20.51 34.19
CA LEU A 466 -32.26 -20.40 34.59
C LEU A 466 -32.01 -21.06 35.95
N THR A 467 -32.89 -20.80 36.93
CA THR A 467 -32.78 -21.33 38.29
C THR A 467 -33.01 -22.85 38.32
N GLU A 468 -34.01 -23.35 37.59
CA GLU A 468 -34.32 -24.79 37.47
C GLU A 468 -33.20 -25.57 36.77
N ASN A 469 -32.47 -24.94 35.84
CA ASN A 469 -31.31 -25.54 35.19
C ASN A 469 -30.00 -25.37 35.98
N GLY A 470 -30.08 -24.85 37.21
CA GLY A 470 -28.96 -24.77 38.16
C GLY A 470 -28.06 -23.53 38.02
N TYR A 471 -28.41 -22.56 37.18
CA TYR A 471 -27.61 -21.34 37.03
C TYR A 471 -27.89 -20.35 38.17
N ARG A 472 -26.82 -19.69 38.64
CA ARG A 472 -26.92 -18.63 39.65
C ARG A 472 -27.19 -17.29 38.97
N ILE A 473 -28.35 -16.70 39.21
CA ILE A 473 -28.71 -15.37 38.69
C ILE A 473 -28.07 -14.30 39.58
N PRO A 474 -27.26 -13.36 39.05
CA PRO A 474 -26.66 -12.29 39.85
C PRO A 474 -27.70 -11.31 40.40
N THR A 475 -27.42 -10.74 41.57
CA THR A 475 -28.22 -9.67 42.17
C THR A 475 -28.28 -8.45 41.26
N GLY A 476 -29.44 -8.20 40.66
CA GLY A 476 -29.68 -7.11 39.70
C GLY A 476 -30.01 -7.58 38.29
N ALA A 477 -29.67 -8.81 37.90
CA ALA A 477 -29.93 -9.30 36.53
C ALA A 477 -31.42 -9.30 36.19
N SER A 478 -32.28 -9.70 37.13
CA SER A 478 -33.75 -9.69 36.99
C SER A 478 -34.33 -8.35 36.54
N SER A 479 -33.81 -7.20 37.00
CA SER A 479 -34.37 -5.89 36.61
C SER A 479 -33.94 -5.50 35.19
N VAL A 480 -32.73 -5.88 34.78
CA VAL A 480 -32.20 -5.69 33.42
C VAL A 480 -32.91 -6.64 32.43
N LEU A 481 -33.11 -7.92 32.77
CA LEU A 481 -33.90 -8.87 31.97
C LEU A 481 -35.34 -8.36 31.76
N LYS A 482 -35.99 -7.87 32.83
CA LYS A 482 -37.32 -7.23 32.77
C LYS A 482 -37.32 -5.95 31.91
N SER A 483 -36.21 -5.21 31.83
CA SER A 483 -36.07 -4.04 30.97
C SER A 483 -36.08 -4.41 29.47
N TYR A 484 -35.32 -5.43 29.06
CA TYR A 484 -35.29 -5.89 27.65
C TYR A 484 -36.64 -6.45 27.18
N LEU A 485 -37.38 -7.15 28.05
CA LEU A 485 -38.69 -7.70 27.70
C LEU A 485 -39.76 -6.62 27.51
N LYS A 486 -39.70 -5.54 28.31
CA LYS A 486 -40.54 -4.34 28.05
C LYS A 486 -40.22 -3.66 26.72
N GLN A 487 -39.00 -3.84 26.19
CA GLN A 487 -38.60 -3.38 24.85
C GLN A 487 -38.92 -4.42 23.74
N GLY A 488 -39.56 -5.55 24.07
CA GLY A 488 -39.91 -6.61 23.13
C GLY A 488 -38.75 -7.49 22.64
N MET A 489 -37.57 -7.39 23.26
CA MET A 489 -36.42 -8.25 22.93
C MET A 489 -36.70 -9.72 23.32
N LYS A 490 -35.99 -10.65 22.68
CA LYS A 490 -35.97 -12.08 23.02
C LYS A 490 -34.63 -12.44 23.66
N PHE A 491 -34.50 -13.62 24.24
CA PHE A 491 -33.24 -14.11 24.77
C PHE A 491 -32.76 -15.36 24.06
N PHE A 492 -31.56 -15.26 23.50
CA PHE A 492 -30.77 -16.37 23.03
C PHE A 492 -29.90 -16.86 24.19
N VAL A 493 -29.93 -18.17 24.49
CA VAL A 493 -29.09 -18.79 25.53
C VAL A 493 -28.24 -19.88 24.88
N ALA A 494 -26.91 -19.73 24.98
CA ALA A 494 -25.95 -20.77 24.58
C ALA A 494 -25.24 -21.34 25.81
N LYS A 495 -25.49 -22.61 26.11
CA LYS A 495 -24.78 -23.41 27.12
C LYS A 495 -23.61 -24.13 26.47
N VAL A 496 -22.44 -24.18 27.12
CA VAL A 496 -21.30 -24.95 26.58
C VAL A 496 -21.47 -26.45 26.80
N ASN A 497 -21.33 -27.22 25.73
CA ASN A 497 -21.32 -28.68 25.76
C ASN A 497 -19.87 -29.21 25.84
N LEU A 498 -19.43 -29.48 27.07
CA LEU A 498 -18.08 -29.93 27.38
C LEU A 498 -17.72 -31.27 26.72
N GLY A 499 -18.72 -32.11 26.41
CA GLY A 499 -18.53 -33.39 25.72
C GLY A 499 -18.09 -33.23 24.27
N GLU A 500 -18.64 -32.24 23.56
CA GLU A 500 -18.18 -31.90 22.21
C GLU A 500 -16.89 -31.05 22.25
N GLN A 501 -16.75 -30.11 23.20
CA GLN A 501 -15.51 -29.34 23.37
C GLN A 501 -14.28 -30.24 23.55
N ALA A 502 -14.39 -31.29 24.38
CA ALA A 502 -13.30 -32.25 24.62
C ALA A 502 -12.90 -33.02 23.36
N LYS A 503 -13.84 -33.34 22.46
CA LYS A 503 -13.55 -34.01 21.17
C LYS A 503 -12.85 -33.08 20.18
N LEU A 504 -13.09 -31.77 20.26
CA LEU A 504 -12.48 -30.77 19.41
C LEU A 504 -11.04 -30.41 19.83
N GLY A 505 -10.64 -30.74 21.07
CA GLY A 505 -9.29 -30.50 21.58
C GLY A 505 -8.93 -29.03 21.82
N LEU A 506 -9.93 -28.14 21.92
CA LEU A 506 -9.75 -26.69 22.01
C LEU A 506 -9.72 -26.19 23.47
N THR A 507 -8.68 -25.43 23.81
CA THR A 507 -8.52 -24.79 25.14
C THR A 507 -9.31 -23.47 25.30
N HIS A 508 -9.93 -22.97 24.23
CA HIS A 508 -10.68 -21.72 24.21
C HIS A 508 -12.00 -21.90 23.44
N LEU A 509 -13.02 -21.12 23.79
CA LEU A 509 -14.31 -21.09 23.10
C LEU A 509 -14.19 -20.41 21.74
N ARG A 510 -14.84 -20.95 20.71
CA ARG A 510 -14.87 -20.34 19.38
C ARG A 510 -15.89 -19.19 19.30
N PRO A 511 -15.67 -18.16 18.45
CA PRO A 511 -16.62 -17.06 18.28
C PRO A 511 -18.00 -17.57 17.86
N LEU A 512 -19.04 -17.02 18.47
CA LEU A 512 -20.42 -17.31 18.07
C LEU A 512 -20.91 -16.24 17.09
N GLN A 513 -21.46 -16.67 15.96
CA GLN A 513 -22.05 -15.80 14.95
C GLN A 513 -23.57 -15.97 14.90
N ILE A 514 -24.31 -14.87 14.92
CA ILE A 514 -25.78 -14.83 14.81
C ILE A 514 -26.21 -13.87 13.70
N VAL A 515 -27.27 -14.23 12.97
CA VAL A 515 -27.81 -13.48 11.82
C VAL A 515 -29.27 -13.11 12.08
N PHE A 516 -29.67 -11.85 11.89
CA PHE A 516 -31.07 -11.43 12.02
C PHE A 516 -31.41 -10.16 11.23
N GLU A 517 -32.71 -9.92 11.05
CA GLU A 517 -33.24 -8.69 10.43
C GLU A 517 -33.95 -7.83 11.48
N SER A 518 -33.47 -6.60 11.70
CA SER A 518 -34.12 -5.66 12.61
C SER A 518 -33.75 -4.19 12.36
N PRO A 519 -34.71 -3.25 12.44
CA PRO A 519 -34.43 -1.81 12.48
C PRO A 519 -33.79 -1.33 13.79
N LYS A 520 -33.63 -2.21 14.80
CA LYS A 520 -32.85 -1.90 16.00
C LYS A 520 -31.36 -2.07 15.72
N PHE A 521 -30.67 -0.98 15.43
CA PHE A 521 -29.20 -0.97 15.36
C PHE A 521 -28.62 -0.67 16.76
N MET A 522 -28.34 -1.73 17.53
CA MET A 522 -27.85 -1.61 18.91
C MET A 522 -27.01 -2.83 19.33
N LEU A 523 -26.17 -2.67 20.36
CA LEU A 523 -25.45 -3.76 21.03
C LEU A 523 -25.84 -3.79 22.52
N PRO A 524 -26.54 -4.83 23.00
CA PRO A 524 -26.98 -4.91 24.38
C PRO A 524 -25.83 -5.29 25.33
N ILE A 525 -25.36 -4.32 26.11
CA ILE A 525 -24.18 -4.45 27.00
C ILE A 525 -24.57 -4.59 28.49
N ARG A 526 -25.81 -4.28 28.88
CA ARG A 526 -26.19 -4.19 30.30
C ARG A 526 -26.28 -5.53 31.05
N LEU A 527 -26.29 -6.68 30.36
CA LEU A 527 -26.09 -7.98 31.03
C LEU A 527 -24.62 -8.29 31.31
N GLY A 528 -23.69 -7.70 30.53
CA GLY A 528 -22.26 -7.79 30.79
C GLY A 528 -21.88 -7.07 32.08
N THR A 529 -22.38 -5.85 32.28
CA THR A 529 -22.10 -5.03 33.47
C THR A 529 -22.59 -5.65 34.78
N VAL A 530 -23.71 -6.39 34.77
CA VAL A 530 -24.26 -7.05 35.96
C VAL A 530 -23.41 -8.25 36.42
N ASN A 531 -22.60 -8.85 35.53
CA ASN A 531 -21.63 -9.89 35.86
C ASN A 531 -20.21 -9.34 36.09
N ALA A 532 -20.04 -8.01 36.10
CA ALA A 532 -18.72 -7.40 35.99
C ALA A 532 -18.04 -7.18 37.35
N ASP A 533 -16.90 -7.84 37.51
CA ASP A 533 -15.88 -7.45 38.50
C ASP A 533 -15.09 -6.23 37.98
N GLY A 534 -15.67 -5.04 38.17
CA GLY A 534 -15.14 -3.75 37.70
C GLY A 534 -15.56 -3.38 36.26
N ALA A 535 -14.93 -2.34 35.70
CA ALA A 535 -15.16 -1.95 34.31
C ALA A 535 -14.62 -3.00 33.32
N GLN A 536 -15.31 -3.14 32.18
CA GLN A 536 -14.93 -4.04 31.09
C GLN A 536 -14.49 -3.25 29.85
N GLU A 537 -13.68 -3.88 29.01
CA GLU A 537 -13.16 -3.30 27.76
C GLU A 537 -13.83 -4.00 26.58
N LEU A 538 -14.38 -3.23 25.63
CA LEU A 538 -15.17 -3.74 24.52
C LEU A 538 -14.70 -3.13 23.19
N PHE A 539 -14.26 -3.99 22.27
CA PHE A 539 -13.92 -3.63 20.90
C PHE A 539 -15.08 -3.98 19.96
N ILE A 540 -15.54 -3.00 19.18
CA ILE A 540 -16.66 -3.16 18.25
C ILE A 540 -16.21 -2.79 16.83
N TYR A 541 -16.30 -3.77 15.93
CA TYR A 541 -15.90 -3.61 14.53
C TYR A 541 -17.14 -3.61 13.64
N PHE A 542 -17.50 -2.46 13.06
CA PHE A 542 -18.60 -2.37 12.12
C PHE A 542 -18.10 -2.52 10.68
N LEU A 543 -18.74 -3.41 9.93
CA LEU A 543 -18.55 -3.55 8.50
C LEU A 543 -19.86 -3.15 7.82
N THR A 544 -19.85 -2.08 7.03
CA THR A 544 -21.07 -1.50 6.43
C THR A 544 -20.86 -1.09 4.96
N LYS A 545 -21.91 -0.66 4.25
CA LYS A 545 -21.82 -0.24 2.84
C LYS A 545 -21.72 1.26 2.62
N GLN A 546 -22.27 2.10 3.50
CA GLN A 546 -22.45 3.53 3.24
C GLN A 546 -21.35 4.39 3.90
N GLY A 547 -21.03 4.18 5.17
CA GLY A 547 -19.99 4.97 5.86
C GLY A 547 -19.83 4.66 7.35
N ARG A 548 -19.19 5.57 8.10
CA ARG A 548 -18.85 5.39 9.51
C ARG A 548 -20.08 5.14 10.39
N VAL A 549 -19.95 4.22 11.34
CA VAL A 549 -20.95 4.01 12.41
C VAL A 549 -20.62 4.85 13.64
N GLU A 550 -21.63 5.46 14.23
CA GLU A 550 -21.51 6.30 15.44
C GLU A 550 -22.62 5.95 16.45
N THR A 551 -22.36 6.20 17.74
CA THR A 551 -23.37 6.06 18.79
C THR A 551 -24.32 7.26 18.85
N THR A 552 -25.59 7.00 19.16
CA THR A 552 -26.65 8.04 19.21
C THR A 552 -27.03 8.47 20.63
N ASN A 553 -26.85 7.61 21.65
CA ASN A 553 -27.08 7.94 23.06
C ASN A 553 -25.80 8.19 23.88
N TYR A 554 -24.63 7.75 23.39
CA TYR A 554 -23.32 8.09 23.95
C TYR A 554 -22.50 8.91 22.94
N ARG A 555 -21.55 9.71 23.42
CA ARG A 555 -20.70 10.53 22.56
C ARG A 555 -19.64 9.66 21.88
N THR A 556 -19.70 9.53 20.55
CA THR A 556 -18.55 9.02 19.78
C THR A 556 -17.45 10.09 19.75
N VAL A 557 -16.26 9.74 20.22
CA VAL A 557 -15.11 10.65 20.39
C VAL A 557 -13.94 10.13 19.57
N ARG A 558 -13.40 10.96 18.68
CA ARG A 558 -12.16 10.61 17.95
C ARG A 558 -10.98 10.65 18.92
N LEU A 559 -10.18 9.57 18.98
CA LEU A 559 -8.93 9.61 19.73
C LEU A 559 -7.95 10.63 19.12
N PRO A 560 -7.01 11.19 19.91
CA PRO A 560 -5.97 12.06 19.37
C PRO A 560 -5.13 11.35 18.31
N GLU A 561 -5.16 11.86 17.07
CA GLU A 561 -4.32 11.40 15.95
C GLU A 561 -3.26 12.45 15.58
N ALA A 562 -2.28 12.05 14.77
CA ALA A 562 -1.15 12.86 14.29
C ALA A 562 -0.33 13.57 15.39
N GLN A 563 -0.34 13.05 16.62
CA GLN A 563 0.41 13.62 17.75
C GLN A 563 1.88 13.18 17.69
N GLU A 564 2.81 14.14 17.73
CA GLU A 564 4.25 13.87 17.78
C GLU A 564 4.67 13.58 19.23
N ILE A 565 5.35 12.45 19.43
CA ILE A 565 5.77 11.95 20.76
C ILE A 565 7.24 11.50 20.74
N PRO A 566 7.92 11.45 21.91
CA PRO A 566 9.34 11.14 22.00
C PRO A 566 9.72 9.78 21.42
N LEU A 567 10.89 9.71 20.75
CA LEU A 567 11.38 8.51 20.06
C LEU A 567 11.41 7.24 20.94
N TYR A 568 11.73 7.37 22.22
CA TYR A 568 11.80 6.24 23.17
C TYR A 568 10.45 5.59 23.47
N VAL A 569 9.32 6.21 23.09
CA VAL A 569 7.99 5.59 23.24
C VAL A 569 7.84 4.36 22.33
N LYS A 570 8.68 4.23 21.30
CA LYS A 570 8.74 3.08 20.38
C LYS A 570 8.76 1.73 21.09
N ASP A 571 9.56 1.60 22.15
CA ASP A 571 9.80 0.34 22.85
C ASP A 571 8.77 0.07 23.98
N GLN A 572 7.90 1.04 24.26
CA GLN A 572 6.88 1.01 25.32
C GLN A 572 5.51 1.53 24.81
N PHE A 573 5.21 1.30 23.52
CA PHE A 573 4.00 1.83 22.87
C PHE A 573 2.70 1.27 23.49
N GLY A 574 2.72 0.03 24.00
CA GLY A 574 1.59 -0.56 24.72
C GLY A 574 1.25 0.22 26.00
N ASP A 575 2.24 0.51 26.84
CA ASP A 575 2.05 1.32 28.05
C ASP A 575 1.53 2.72 27.71
N PHE A 576 2.15 3.37 26.74
CA PHE A 576 1.68 4.66 26.22
C PHE A 576 0.22 4.61 25.78
N TYR A 577 -0.19 3.59 25.02
CA TYR A 577 -1.54 3.53 24.47
C TYR A 577 -2.61 3.24 25.54
N ARG A 578 -2.34 2.30 26.46
CA ARG A 578 -3.21 1.98 27.60
C ARG A 578 -3.44 3.22 28.48
N ASP A 579 -2.37 3.98 28.75
CA ASP A 579 -2.43 5.13 29.64
C ASP A 579 -3.06 6.34 28.94
N LEU A 580 -2.79 6.53 27.63
CA LEU A 580 -3.49 7.49 26.77
C LEU A 580 -5.00 7.22 26.74
N PHE A 581 -5.40 5.98 26.47
CA PHE A 581 -6.82 5.60 26.41
C PHE A 581 -7.49 5.82 27.77
N THR A 582 -6.86 5.39 28.86
CA THR A 582 -7.34 5.62 30.23
C THR A 582 -7.51 7.11 30.55
N GLN A 583 -6.62 7.97 30.03
CA GLN A 583 -6.74 9.41 30.19
C GLN A 583 -7.83 10.03 29.30
N GLN A 584 -8.15 9.47 28.12
CA GLN A 584 -9.32 9.89 27.33
C GLN A 584 -10.64 9.45 27.98
N VAL A 585 -10.72 8.22 28.51
CA VAL A 585 -11.89 7.73 29.27
C VAL A 585 -12.22 8.69 30.42
N LYS A 586 -11.22 9.11 31.21
CA LYS A 586 -11.38 10.07 32.31
C LYS A 586 -11.82 11.47 31.85
N ARG A 587 -11.33 11.96 30.70
CA ARG A 587 -11.72 13.27 30.14
C ARG A 587 -13.19 13.32 29.73
N GLU A 588 -13.71 12.21 29.23
CA GLU A 588 -15.11 12.04 28.81
C GLU A 588 -15.99 11.50 29.96
N SER A 589 -15.60 11.75 31.22
CA SER A 589 -16.32 11.37 32.44
C SER A 589 -16.74 9.89 32.48
N GLU A 590 -15.85 9.01 32.00
CA GLU A 590 -16.00 7.56 31.92
C GLU A 590 -17.20 7.10 31.06
N ARG A 591 -17.69 7.97 30.17
CA ARG A 591 -18.87 7.76 29.28
C ARG A 591 -18.58 7.91 27.78
N GLY A 592 -17.30 8.04 27.40
CA GLY A 592 -16.88 8.17 26.01
C GLY A 592 -16.90 6.84 25.26
N VAL A 593 -17.31 6.88 23.99
CA VAL A 593 -17.19 5.77 23.03
C VAL A 593 -16.14 6.17 22.00
N PHE A 594 -14.99 5.49 21.98
CA PHE A 594 -13.81 6.01 21.29
C PHE A 594 -13.65 5.42 19.90
N LEU A 595 -13.59 6.28 18.89
CA LEU A 595 -13.23 5.89 17.52
C LEU A 595 -11.71 5.68 17.45
N GLU A 596 -11.29 4.46 17.10
CA GLU A 596 -9.89 4.11 16.86
C GLU A 596 -9.55 4.07 15.35
N TYR A 597 -10.52 3.71 14.50
CA TYR A 597 -10.32 3.55 13.05
C TYR A 597 -11.63 3.80 12.28
N ALA A 598 -11.55 4.47 11.13
CA ALA A 598 -12.61 4.53 10.12
C ALA A 598 -11.96 4.60 8.73
N TRP A 599 -12.17 3.61 7.85
CA TRP A 599 -11.60 3.59 6.49
C TRP A 599 -12.36 2.63 5.57
N ASP A 600 -12.40 2.93 4.27
CA ASP A 600 -12.89 2.04 3.22
C ASP A 600 -11.91 0.88 2.94
N MET A 601 -12.33 -0.38 3.13
CA MET A 601 -11.42 -1.54 3.00
C MET A 601 -10.95 -1.83 1.57
N THR A 602 -11.41 -1.08 0.55
CA THR A 602 -10.90 -1.19 -0.83
C THR A 602 -9.40 -0.90 -0.93
N TRP A 603 -8.85 -0.04 -0.07
CA TRP A 603 -7.42 0.29 -0.07
C TRP A 603 -6.95 0.86 1.28
N CYS A 604 -5.69 0.62 1.61
CA CYS A 604 -4.98 1.31 2.69
C CYS A 604 -3.55 1.61 2.23
N ASP A 605 -2.98 2.74 2.67
CA ASP A 605 -1.57 3.05 2.46
C ASP A 605 -1.02 3.99 3.55
N PRO A 606 0.05 3.63 4.27
CA PRO A 606 0.54 2.27 4.48
C PRO A 606 -0.41 1.50 5.42
N CYS A 607 -0.69 0.23 5.12
CA CYS A 607 -1.57 -0.63 5.95
C CYS A 607 -0.89 -1.12 7.25
N ALA A 608 -1.68 -1.57 8.23
CA ALA A 608 -1.17 -2.23 9.46
C ALA A 608 -1.18 -3.78 9.37
N ALA A 609 -2.03 -4.35 8.52
CA ALA A 609 -2.02 -5.73 8.06
C ALA A 609 -2.46 -5.75 6.58
N ASN A 610 -2.52 -6.92 5.94
CA ASN A 610 -3.15 -7.01 4.62
C ASN A 610 -4.66 -6.73 4.72
N PRO A 611 -5.32 -6.21 3.68
CA PRO A 611 -6.79 -6.23 3.61
C PRO A 611 -7.31 -7.66 3.70
N LEU A 612 -8.46 -7.84 4.37
CA LEU A 612 -9.15 -9.13 4.47
C LEU A 612 -9.68 -9.58 3.10
N SER A 613 -9.59 -10.88 2.81
CA SER A 613 -10.09 -11.45 1.55
C SER A 613 -11.62 -11.43 1.44
N THR A 614 -12.16 -11.66 0.24
CA THR A 614 -13.61 -11.81 0.02
C THR A 614 -14.19 -12.96 0.86
N GLU A 615 -13.45 -14.05 1.01
CA GLU A 615 -13.81 -15.22 1.81
C GLU A 615 -13.81 -14.90 3.31
N GLU A 616 -12.78 -14.19 3.79
CA GLU A 616 -12.70 -13.69 5.17
C GLU A 616 -13.87 -12.75 5.48
N LEU A 617 -14.12 -11.76 4.63
CA LEU A 617 -15.25 -10.83 4.77
C LEU A 617 -16.59 -11.56 4.75
N ARG A 618 -16.81 -12.51 3.84
CA ARG A 618 -18.02 -13.36 3.84
C ARG A 618 -18.14 -14.17 5.14
N SER A 619 -17.04 -14.72 5.67
CA SER A 619 -17.05 -15.49 6.93
C SER A 619 -17.37 -14.65 8.17
N LEU A 620 -17.07 -13.34 8.15
CA LEU A 620 -17.51 -12.39 9.18
C LEU A 620 -19.01 -12.02 9.08
N GLY A 621 -19.65 -12.33 7.95
CA GLY A 621 -21.05 -12.00 7.69
C GLY A 621 -21.30 -10.97 6.59
N VAL A 622 -20.31 -10.60 5.77
CA VAL A 622 -20.49 -9.65 4.64
C VAL A 622 -21.27 -10.32 3.49
N PHE A 623 -22.57 -10.44 3.71
CA PHE A 623 -23.52 -11.14 2.84
C PHE A 623 -23.70 -10.50 1.46
N TRP A 624 -23.26 -9.26 1.26
CA TRP A 624 -23.30 -8.55 -0.03
C TRP A 624 -22.00 -8.64 -0.83
N GLN A 625 -20.96 -9.29 -0.30
CA GLN A 625 -19.83 -9.73 -1.11
C GLN A 625 -20.20 -11.09 -1.70
N GLU A 626 -20.33 -11.18 -3.02
CA GLU A 626 -20.59 -12.47 -3.66
C GLU A 626 -19.37 -13.39 -3.58
N PRO A 627 -19.54 -14.73 -3.61
CA PRO A 627 -18.43 -15.62 -3.89
C PRO A 627 -17.97 -15.43 -5.34
N ALA A 628 -16.80 -15.95 -5.71
CA ALA A 628 -16.32 -15.95 -7.09
C ALA A 628 -17.13 -16.91 -8.01
N GLY A 629 -18.41 -16.59 -8.22
CA GLY A 629 -19.40 -17.34 -9.00
C GLY A 629 -19.38 -17.00 -10.48
N ARG A 630 -19.61 -18.01 -11.33
CA ARG A 630 -19.45 -17.92 -12.80
C ARG A 630 -20.60 -17.21 -13.53
N ILE A 631 -20.81 -15.91 -13.31
CA ILE A 631 -21.74 -15.08 -14.11
C ILE A 631 -21.07 -13.74 -14.44
N GLY A 632 -21.18 -13.31 -15.70
CA GLY A 632 -20.99 -11.90 -16.12
C GLY A 632 -19.62 -11.27 -15.82
N LYS A 633 -18.68 -11.41 -16.78
CA LYS A 633 -17.31 -10.84 -16.77
C LYS A 633 -17.25 -9.44 -16.13
N GLY A 634 -16.76 -9.39 -14.89
CA GLY A 634 -16.85 -8.22 -14.02
C GLY A 634 -15.54 -7.87 -13.31
N LEU A 635 -15.58 -6.73 -12.62
CA LEU A 635 -14.49 -6.19 -11.80
C LEU A 635 -14.04 -7.22 -10.74
N PRO A 636 -12.74 -7.25 -10.36
CA PRO A 636 -12.41 -7.62 -8.98
C PRO A 636 -13.24 -6.68 -8.10
N MET A 637 -14.13 -7.24 -7.27
CA MET A 637 -15.03 -6.40 -6.48
C MET A 637 -14.20 -5.52 -5.57
N ALA A 638 -14.20 -4.20 -5.83
CA ALA A 638 -13.80 -3.23 -4.84
C ALA A 638 -14.56 -3.55 -3.55
N HIS A 639 -13.85 -3.73 -2.43
CA HIS A 639 -14.49 -4.13 -1.19
C HIS A 639 -15.32 -2.97 -0.65
N ASN A 640 -16.57 -2.86 -1.10
CA ASN A 640 -17.55 -1.87 -0.65
C ASN A 640 -18.01 -2.23 0.76
N VAL A 641 -17.07 -2.05 1.68
CA VAL A 641 -17.05 -2.41 3.08
C VAL A 641 -16.30 -1.28 3.75
N PHE A 642 -17.03 -0.39 4.40
CA PHE A 642 -16.44 0.63 5.26
C PHE A 642 -16.25 0.01 6.66
N LEU A 643 -15.02 0.06 7.18
CA LEU A 643 -14.69 -0.47 8.50
C LEU A 643 -14.66 0.66 9.51
N THR A 644 -15.44 0.54 10.57
CA THR A 644 -15.37 1.39 11.77
C THR A 644 -14.94 0.56 12.97
N ARG A 645 -13.96 1.03 13.75
CA ARG A 645 -13.55 0.43 15.03
C ARG A 645 -13.86 1.39 16.18
N LEU A 646 -14.77 0.98 17.06
CA LEU A 646 -15.03 1.64 18.33
C LEU A 646 -14.41 0.83 19.47
N HIS A 647 -13.94 1.52 20.50
CA HIS A 647 -13.43 0.94 21.74
C HIS A 647 -14.11 1.64 22.92
N VAL A 648 -14.64 0.86 23.86
CA VAL A 648 -15.43 1.36 24.99
C VAL A 648 -14.96 0.69 26.28
N ARG A 649 -14.57 1.50 27.27
CA ARG A 649 -14.50 1.08 28.67
C ARG A 649 -15.87 1.31 29.30
N TYR A 650 -16.51 0.28 29.84
CA TYR A 650 -17.89 0.38 30.30
C TYR A 650 -18.16 -0.32 31.65
N ASP A 651 -19.09 0.24 32.42
CA ASP A 651 -19.61 -0.26 33.68
C ASP A 651 -21.09 0.13 33.88
N GLN A 652 -21.72 -0.35 34.96
CA GLN A 652 -23.16 -0.13 35.21
C GLN A 652 -23.53 1.32 35.59
N ALA A 653 -22.62 2.10 36.18
CA ALA A 653 -22.87 3.46 36.64
C ALA A 653 -22.69 4.50 35.52
N HIS A 654 -21.78 4.23 34.58
CA HIS A 654 -21.51 5.10 33.44
C HIS A 654 -22.31 4.70 32.19
N PHE A 655 -22.57 3.41 31.98
CA PHE A 655 -23.38 2.90 30.86
C PHE A 655 -24.68 2.21 31.34
N PRO A 656 -25.66 2.98 31.86
CA PRO A 656 -26.94 2.45 32.31
C PRO A 656 -27.88 2.04 31.15
N GLU A 657 -27.60 2.51 29.94
CA GLU A 657 -28.28 2.16 28.68
C GLU A 657 -27.38 1.35 27.74
N ASP A 658 -27.98 0.60 26.83
CA ASP A 658 -27.28 -0.13 25.77
C ASP A 658 -26.73 0.82 24.70
N LEU A 659 -25.72 0.38 23.95
CA LEU A 659 -25.15 1.19 22.87
C LEU A 659 -26.13 1.21 21.69
N LEU A 660 -26.68 2.38 21.38
CA LEU A 660 -27.52 2.61 20.20
C LEU A 660 -26.67 3.24 19.10
N PHE A 661 -26.82 2.78 17.85
CA PHE A 661 -25.97 3.19 16.73
C PHE A 661 -26.76 3.80 15.56
N GLN A 662 -26.05 4.58 14.75
CA GLN A 662 -26.46 5.02 13.42
C GLN A 662 -25.33 4.78 12.42
N GLU A 663 -25.66 4.40 11.19
CA GLU A 663 -24.73 4.50 10.07
C GLU A 663 -24.80 5.92 9.48
N THR A 664 -23.64 6.52 9.23
CA THR A 664 -23.52 7.85 8.63
C THR A 664 -23.10 7.75 7.18
N THR A 665 -23.31 8.82 6.40
CA THR A 665 -22.74 8.96 5.06
C THR A 665 -21.28 9.43 5.07
N ASP A 666 -20.64 9.50 6.24
CA ASP A 666 -19.27 9.99 6.37
C ASP A 666 -18.25 8.86 6.11
N ARG A 667 -17.60 8.91 4.94
CA ARG A 667 -16.48 8.03 4.56
C ARG A 667 -15.11 8.69 4.78
N SER A 668 -15.00 9.73 5.61
CA SER A 668 -13.69 10.32 5.94
C SER A 668 -12.81 9.31 6.65
N ASN A 669 -11.61 9.11 6.09
CA ASN A 669 -10.61 8.24 6.69
C ASN A 669 -10.11 8.86 8.01
N PHE A 670 -10.02 8.04 9.05
CA PHE A 670 -9.50 8.39 10.37
C PHE A 670 -8.75 7.18 10.94
N GLN A 671 -7.64 7.42 11.65
CA GLN A 671 -6.93 6.37 12.36
C GLN A 671 -6.14 6.94 13.54
N ALA A 672 -6.30 6.32 14.72
CA ALA A 672 -5.48 6.58 15.90
C ALA A 672 -3.99 6.31 15.58
N ARG A 673 -3.29 7.37 15.18
CA ARG A 673 -1.93 7.36 14.67
C ARG A 673 -1.06 8.35 15.43
N TYR A 674 0.06 7.87 15.93
CA TYR A 674 1.05 8.64 16.66
C TYR A 674 2.33 8.77 15.82
N ILE A 675 3.11 9.83 16.04
CA ILE A 675 4.26 10.20 15.21
C ILE A 675 5.55 10.18 16.03
N LEU A 676 6.56 9.49 15.53
CA LEU A 676 7.95 9.67 15.96
C LEU A 676 8.67 10.53 14.93
N ARG A 677 9.17 11.70 15.32
CA ARG A 677 9.93 12.60 14.43
C ARG A 677 11.43 12.49 14.70
N HIS A 678 12.13 11.73 13.87
CA HIS A 678 13.58 11.63 13.92
C HIS A 678 14.21 12.97 13.49
N PRO A 679 15.09 13.56 14.30
CA PRO A 679 15.77 14.79 13.95
C PRO A 679 16.75 14.56 12.79
N TRP A 680 17.01 15.62 12.02
CA TRP A 680 18.11 15.64 11.07
C TRP A 680 19.44 15.73 11.83
N THR A 681 20.31 14.74 11.62
CA THR A 681 21.61 14.57 12.32
C THR A 681 22.82 15.01 11.49
N GLY A 682 22.59 15.68 10.36
CA GLY A 682 23.65 16.14 9.46
C GLY A 682 24.52 17.25 10.05
N GLN A 683 25.73 17.37 9.49
CA GLN A 683 26.77 18.28 9.98
C GLN A 683 26.78 19.64 9.26
N ASP A 684 25.93 19.87 8.24
CA ASP A 684 25.94 21.10 7.45
C ASP A 684 25.84 22.37 8.31
N GLU A 685 26.56 23.41 7.91
CA GLU A 685 26.61 24.71 8.57
C GLU A 685 25.97 25.78 7.68
N CYS A 686 24.73 26.12 8.00
CA CYS A 686 24.00 27.25 7.42
C CYS A 686 23.12 27.90 8.51
N PRO A 687 22.67 29.15 8.34
CA PRO A 687 21.82 29.82 9.33
C PRO A 687 20.56 29.01 9.69
N ALA A 688 19.94 28.33 8.72
CA ALA A 688 18.78 27.48 8.95
C ALA A 688 19.12 26.20 9.74
N ALA A 689 20.32 25.63 9.62
CA ALA A 689 20.77 24.48 10.42
C ALA A 689 21.06 24.88 11.88
N ILE A 690 21.60 26.07 12.10
CA ILE A 690 21.78 26.63 13.45
C ILE A 690 20.42 26.87 14.11
N ALA A 691 19.49 27.53 13.41
CA ALA A 691 18.13 27.78 13.89
C ALA A 691 17.36 26.46 14.14
N TYR A 692 17.47 25.48 13.25
CA TYR A 692 16.87 24.15 13.43
C TYR A 692 17.41 23.43 14.68
N ARG A 693 18.73 23.41 14.87
CA ARG A 693 19.37 22.80 16.06
C ARG A 693 18.95 23.50 17.37
N GLN A 694 18.63 24.79 17.33
CA GLN A 694 18.04 25.51 18.47
C GLN A 694 16.57 25.10 18.70
N GLN A 695 15.75 25.08 17.64
CA GLN A 695 14.33 24.68 17.67
C GLN A 695 14.11 23.22 18.12
N LEU A 696 15.08 22.33 17.92
CA LEU A 696 14.99 20.94 18.42
C LEU A 696 14.69 20.87 19.92
N ARG A 697 15.25 21.78 20.75
CA ARG A 697 14.98 21.79 22.19
C ARG A 697 13.53 22.13 22.51
N GLU A 698 12.97 23.12 21.81
CA GLU A 698 11.56 23.50 21.93
C GLU A 698 10.62 22.40 21.45
N ARG A 699 10.99 21.71 20.36
CA ARG A 699 10.23 20.57 19.86
C ARG A 699 10.25 19.39 20.83
N TYR A 700 11.40 19.04 21.39
CA TYR A 700 11.48 17.96 22.39
C TYR A 700 10.71 18.29 23.67
N GLU A 701 10.73 19.54 24.14
CA GLU A 701 9.88 19.97 25.25
C GLU A 701 8.39 19.91 24.88
N LYS A 702 8.01 20.22 23.64
CA LYS A 702 6.64 20.02 23.14
C LYS A 702 6.26 18.54 23.05
N GLU A 703 7.13 17.67 22.53
CA GLU A 703 6.94 16.21 22.51
C GLU A 703 6.76 15.66 23.94
N ALA A 704 7.56 16.16 24.89
CA ALA A 704 7.44 15.82 26.31
C ALA A 704 6.10 16.25 26.92
N GLN A 705 5.68 17.50 26.67
CA GLN A 705 4.39 18.03 27.10
C GLN A 705 3.21 17.28 26.46
N THR A 706 3.28 16.96 25.17
CA THR A 706 2.27 16.15 24.48
C THR A 706 2.19 14.75 25.08
N LEU A 707 3.32 14.09 25.34
CA LEU A 707 3.34 12.78 25.99
C LEU A 707 2.69 12.82 27.39
N ALA A 708 3.10 13.77 28.23
CA ALA A 708 2.54 13.97 29.57
C ALA A 708 1.04 14.30 29.54
N HIS A 709 0.61 15.18 28.63
CA HIS A 709 -0.78 15.54 28.45
C HIS A 709 -1.64 14.35 28.01
N LEU A 710 -1.17 13.56 27.05
CA LEU A 710 -1.89 12.41 26.50
C LEU A 710 -2.05 11.29 27.53
N THR A 711 -0.98 10.95 28.27
CA THR A 711 -0.94 9.77 29.17
C THR A 711 -1.21 10.07 30.64
N GLY A 712 -1.03 11.31 31.08
CA GLY A 712 -0.99 11.67 32.50
C GLY A 712 0.33 11.35 33.20
N TRP A 713 1.37 10.91 32.48
CA TRP A 713 2.70 10.66 33.04
C TRP A 713 3.38 11.94 33.55
N ASN A 714 4.28 11.79 34.53
CA ASN A 714 5.04 12.92 35.10
C ASN A 714 5.98 13.54 34.06
N ILE A 715 5.78 14.84 33.80
CA ILE A 715 6.56 15.62 32.82
C ILE A 715 8.05 15.68 33.16
N ASP A 716 8.43 15.71 34.44
CA ASP A 716 9.83 15.85 34.84
C ASP A 716 10.60 14.52 34.70
N ASP A 717 9.93 13.38 34.90
CA ASP A 717 10.47 12.06 34.55
C ASP A 717 10.65 11.91 33.02
N ILE A 718 9.71 12.44 32.23
CA ILE A 718 9.82 12.46 30.76
C ILE A 718 11.01 13.33 30.33
N ARG A 719 11.10 14.58 30.80
CA ARG A 719 12.23 15.49 30.54
C ARG A 719 13.57 14.85 30.91
N LYS A 720 13.64 14.19 32.08
CA LYS A 720 14.83 13.48 32.56
C LYS A 720 15.23 12.32 31.65
N ARG A 721 14.27 11.51 31.17
CA ARG A 721 14.52 10.44 30.16
C ARG A 721 14.98 11.00 28.81
N MET A 722 14.49 12.16 28.42
CA MET A 722 14.87 12.85 27.18
C MET A 722 16.16 13.69 27.30
N HIS A 723 16.83 13.66 28.46
CA HIS A 723 17.98 14.52 28.80
C HIS A 723 17.73 16.02 28.62
N LEU A 724 16.47 16.45 28.68
CA LEU A 724 16.08 17.85 28.67
C LEU A 724 16.44 18.44 30.03
N THR A 725 17.56 19.18 30.09
CA THR A 725 17.85 20.04 31.23
C THR A 725 16.68 20.98 31.42
N ALA A 726 16.04 20.91 32.60
CA ALA A 726 14.93 21.80 32.93
C ALA A 726 15.39 23.25 32.77
N LEU A 727 14.63 24.02 31.98
CA LEU A 727 14.80 25.46 31.98
C LEU A 727 14.39 25.96 33.37
N PRO A 728 15.12 26.91 33.99
CA PRO A 728 14.52 27.69 35.06
C PRO A 728 13.25 28.33 34.49
N VAL A 729 12.15 28.28 35.24
CA VAL A 729 10.91 28.95 34.84
C VAL A 729 11.26 30.41 34.56
N ALA A 730 11.04 30.85 33.32
CA ALA A 730 11.39 32.20 32.92
C ALA A 730 10.52 33.18 33.72
N GLU A 731 11.11 33.87 34.69
CA GLU A 731 10.44 34.99 35.34
C GLU A 731 10.01 35.96 34.24
N GLU A 732 8.71 36.24 34.15
CA GLU A 732 8.23 37.26 33.22
C GLU A 732 8.91 38.58 33.57
N LYS A 733 9.83 39.03 32.69
CA LYS A 733 10.44 40.36 32.81
C LYS A 733 9.32 41.38 32.87
N LYS A 734 9.13 41.95 34.07
CA LYS A 734 8.04 42.87 34.40
C LYS A 734 8.08 44.01 33.40
N TRP A 735 6.92 44.46 32.92
CA TRP A 735 6.81 45.29 31.71
C TRP A 735 7.80 46.48 31.64
N TYR A 736 8.11 47.13 32.76
CA TYR A 736 9.08 48.22 32.85
C TYR A 736 10.53 47.82 32.47
N GLN A 737 10.93 46.57 32.69
CA GLN A 737 12.26 46.03 32.31
C GLN A 737 12.45 45.90 30.79
N ARG A 738 11.46 46.32 29.99
CA ARG A 738 11.48 46.33 28.52
C ARG A 738 11.61 47.76 27.95
N LEU A 739 11.71 48.79 28.81
CA LEU A 739 11.82 50.21 28.41
C LEU A 739 13.26 50.68 28.15
N TRP A 740 14.26 49.91 28.58
CA TRP A 740 15.68 50.28 28.56
C TRP A 740 16.57 49.09 28.15
N ALA A 741 16.12 48.35 27.14
CA ALA A 741 16.95 47.37 26.43
C ALA A 741 17.24 47.95 25.04
N ASP A 742 18.51 48.31 24.82
CA ASP A 742 19.03 48.84 23.55
C ASP A 742 19.09 47.74 22.45
#